data_AF-A0AAQ4EV57-F1
#
_entry.id   AF-A0AAQ4EV57-F1
#
_cell.length_a   1.000
_cell.length_b   1.000
_cell.length_c   1.000
_cell.angle_alpha   90.00
_cell.angle_beta   90.00
_cell.angle_gamma   90.00
#
_symmetry.space_group_name_H-M   'P 1'
#
loop_
_entity.id
_entity.type
_entity.pdbx_description
1 polymer ?
#
loop_
_entity_poly.entity_id
_entity_poly.type
_entity_poly.pdbx_seq_one_letter_code
_entity_poly.pdbx_strand_id
1 'polypeptide(L)'
;MSGCVLSNYDLACAALVLCERIGKPCRGLHQWLSKEDWSPSSRASLLDRLASLLHQRSCTDLVAQLCTPLLTELLIRSNLRSHDKEHMCVALGRLVSRYPAARLFVDAYLKNSCDLPELLQKSQVGTEDGAPPAKRPRIASVPLNVVRCCWQLLHQQPGQLAHRWDWSPLLPFLRHSSVSVRWYAVQCMTLLLSLDEAKQQLLLQQLLPRGEMMQTDLRLSTEAALGALRPPTWPPSSKKPGLPLTSSDLSPGVVCVSGLLLQQRSASEKSATPAFHHDWLVPSAEKALRSLAECVACGQPCLVRGSVGSGKTSLVRLLASRLGQPLVSVQLGDQADVHTLVGGYICSEVAGQFSWREGPLARAMRQGCWLLLEDLERASPDVSSLLLTVLQSGTVSGLPPRAPGFQLVATYREVGHPAALATEALWAHVYLPHPFRQELQQMIVHYWPQLEPMVGRLLDLHCCLREPGSPVRRAVSQRDLLKLCRRLVLHGFSLEGADAAKAVFQDTMDCFCQNVRDSAKRQALAQKCGALLGLTKSQALFLCTMNKPEIKEAVSSVKVGRVVLPRRKVKATGSSSATVNASAFAGTRHALVLIEQLAAAVANEEPVLLVGETGVGKTATVQHLALLTGNPLVVLNMSQQSDSSDLLGGFKPVDIKLLLAPLREEFEVLFCATFSQAQNAKFLCHITTCFAGRQWHALFSLMSHSQKSAVSKLTSKNIY
;
A
#
# COMPACT_ATOMS: atom_id res chain seq x y z
N MET A 1 10.15 17.94 14.66
CA MET A 1 9.57 17.62 15.97
C MET A 1 8.05 17.82 15.89
N SER A 2 7.32 16.78 15.50
CA SER A 2 5.86 16.77 15.41
C SER A 2 5.27 16.30 16.74
N GLY A 3 5.08 17.24 17.66
CA GLY A 3 4.56 17.00 19.01
C GLY A 3 3.11 16.53 19.02
N CYS A 4 2.78 15.59 19.92
CA CYS A 4 1.43 15.10 20.15
C CYS A 4 0.40 16.18 20.50
N VAL A 5 -0.83 15.88 20.08
CA VAL A 5 -2.08 16.57 20.33
C VAL A 5 -2.56 16.29 21.75
N LEU A 6 -2.17 17.20 22.64
CA LEU A 6 -2.93 17.81 23.73
C LEU A 6 -1.88 18.58 24.49
N SER A 7 -2.07 19.88 24.64
CA SER A 7 -1.19 20.63 25.53
C SER A 7 -1.33 20.04 26.94
N ASN A 8 -0.25 20.02 27.72
CA ASN A 8 -0.30 19.74 29.16
C ASN A 8 -1.49 20.45 29.85
N TYR A 9 -1.81 21.66 29.37
CA TYR A 9 -2.95 22.46 29.79
C TYR A 9 -4.31 21.81 29.48
N ASP A 10 -4.53 21.31 28.25
CA ASP A 10 -5.79 20.65 27.88
C ASP A 10 -5.99 19.34 28.67
N LEU A 11 -4.90 18.60 28.92
CA LEU A 11 -4.89 17.42 29.80
C LEU A 11 -5.22 17.77 31.25
N ALA A 12 -4.67 18.88 31.77
CA ALA A 12 -4.97 19.38 33.11
C ALA A 12 -6.44 19.82 33.23
N CYS A 13 -6.99 20.53 32.23
CA CYS A 13 -8.40 20.90 32.18
C CYS A 13 -9.32 19.66 32.15
N ALA A 14 -8.99 18.65 31.35
CA ALA A 14 -9.72 17.38 31.33
C ALA A 14 -9.68 16.70 32.71
N ALA A 15 -8.52 16.66 33.36
CA ALA A 15 -8.37 16.09 34.70
C ALA A 15 -9.15 16.88 35.78
N LEU A 16 -9.19 18.21 35.69
CA LEU A 16 -9.99 19.07 36.60
C LEU A 16 -11.48 18.77 36.48
N VAL A 17 -12.02 18.73 35.25
CA VAL A 17 -13.43 18.42 35.01
C VAL A 17 -13.78 17.00 35.48
N LEU A 18 -12.87 16.04 35.30
CA LEU A 18 -13.02 14.68 35.84
C LEU A 18 -13.05 14.69 37.37
N CYS A 19 -12.23 15.52 38.04
CA CYS A 19 -12.24 15.65 39.50
C CYS A 19 -13.54 16.26 40.02
N GLU A 20 -14.03 17.33 39.40
CA GLU A 20 -15.28 18.02 39.78
C GLU A 20 -16.51 17.14 39.64
N ARG A 21 -16.61 16.34 38.57
CA ARG A 21 -17.83 15.55 38.29
C ARG A 21 -17.89 14.19 38.98
N ILE A 22 -16.75 13.62 39.40
CA ILE A 22 -16.69 12.20 39.81
C ILE A 22 -16.49 12.02 41.33
N GLY A 23 -16.07 13.04 42.09
CA GLY A 23 -15.99 12.97 43.56
C GLY A 23 -14.91 11.99 44.07
N LYS A 24 -15.29 10.93 44.80
CA LYS A 24 -14.38 10.06 45.60
C LYS A 24 -13.28 9.27 44.83
N PRO A 25 -13.47 8.78 43.58
CA PRO A 25 -12.45 8.04 42.81
C PRO A 25 -11.22 8.85 42.36
N CYS A 26 -11.30 10.18 42.44
CA CYS A 26 -10.33 11.11 41.86
C CYS A 26 -9.24 11.62 42.84
N ARG A 27 -9.17 11.10 44.08
CA ARG A 27 -8.19 11.56 45.10
C ARG A 27 -6.73 11.59 44.60
N GLY A 28 -6.34 10.65 43.74
CA GLY A 28 -5.00 10.62 43.13
C GLY A 28 -4.78 11.62 41.98
N LEU A 29 -5.86 12.04 41.28
CA LEU A 29 -5.78 13.09 40.25
C LEU A 29 -5.60 14.47 40.89
N HIS A 30 -6.22 14.73 42.05
CA HIS A 30 -6.02 15.97 42.81
C HIS A 30 -4.58 16.17 43.29
N GLN A 31 -3.90 15.10 43.74
CA GLN A 31 -2.47 15.13 44.08
C GLN A 31 -1.55 15.36 42.87
N TRP A 32 -2.06 15.11 41.65
CA TRP A 32 -1.32 15.30 40.41
C TRP A 32 -1.49 16.74 39.89
N LEU A 33 -2.69 17.31 40.02
CA LEU A 33 -2.98 18.71 39.71
C LEU A 33 -2.21 19.71 40.59
N SER A 34 -1.69 19.28 41.75
CA SER A 34 -0.88 20.09 42.65
C SER A 34 0.64 20.02 42.38
N LYS A 35 1.11 19.24 41.40
CA LYS A 35 2.54 19.13 41.04
C LYS A 35 2.87 20.06 39.87
N GLU A 36 3.88 20.92 40.03
CA GLU A 36 4.33 21.86 38.98
C GLU A 36 5.30 21.21 37.96
N ASP A 37 5.91 20.06 38.29
CA ASP A 37 6.93 19.41 37.47
C ASP A 37 6.41 18.34 36.48
N TRP A 38 6.55 18.63 35.18
CA TRP A 38 6.15 17.76 34.06
C TRP A 38 7.26 16.80 33.59
N SER A 39 7.75 15.95 34.49
CA SER A 39 8.71 14.88 34.15
C SER A 39 8.07 13.77 33.27
N PRO A 40 8.84 13.02 32.45
CA PRO A 40 8.32 11.87 31.69
C PRO A 40 7.63 10.82 32.57
N SER A 41 8.17 10.57 33.76
CA SER A 41 7.59 9.64 34.74
C SER A 41 6.25 10.13 35.29
N SER A 42 6.09 11.44 35.54
CA SER A 42 4.81 11.99 36.01
C SER A 42 3.74 11.96 34.92
N ARG A 43 4.12 12.16 33.64
CA ARG A 43 3.21 12.01 32.48
C ARG A 43 2.74 10.55 32.30
N ALA A 44 3.65 9.58 32.38
CA ALA A 44 3.29 8.16 32.31
C ALA A 44 2.31 7.76 33.44
N SER A 45 2.56 8.21 34.67
CA SER A 45 1.69 7.91 35.83
C SER A 45 0.27 8.47 35.69
N LEU A 46 0.10 9.64 35.05
CA LEU A 46 -1.22 10.18 34.75
C LEU A 46 -1.95 9.32 33.71
N LEU A 47 -1.28 8.96 32.63
CA LEU A 47 -1.88 8.12 31.59
C LEU A 47 -2.29 6.75 32.15
N ASP A 48 -1.51 6.21 33.09
CA ASP A 48 -1.86 4.97 33.82
C ASP A 48 -3.11 5.14 34.68
N ARG A 49 -3.24 6.28 35.37
CA ARG A 49 -4.42 6.58 36.17
C ARG A 49 -5.66 6.80 35.29
N LEU A 50 -5.55 7.54 34.21
CA LEU A 50 -6.64 7.73 33.24
C LEU A 50 -7.06 6.39 32.62
N ALA A 51 -6.11 5.52 32.30
CA ALA A 51 -6.39 4.16 31.83
C ALA A 51 -7.13 3.32 32.89
N SER A 52 -6.77 3.46 34.18
CA SER A 52 -7.50 2.80 35.27
C SER A 52 -8.94 3.33 35.45
N LEU A 53 -9.15 4.63 35.23
CA LEU A 53 -10.47 5.27 35.33
C LEU A 53 -11.38 4.87 34.16
N LEU A 54 -10.82 4.51 33.00
CA LEU A 54 -11.58 4.02 31.86
C LEU A 54 -12.31 2.70 32.17
N HIS A 55 -11.74 1.84 33.03
CA HIS A 55 -12.41 0.62 33.51
C HIS A 55 -13.60 0.90 34.44
N GLN A 56 -13.68 2.09 35.05
CA GLN A 56 -14.74 2.40 36.01
C GLN A 56 -16.04 2.79 35.31
N ARG A 57 -17.12 2.07 35.64
CA ARG A 57 -18.45 2.17 35.02
C ARG A 57 -19.01 3.59 34.92
N SER A 58 -18.76 4.44 35.91
CA SER A 58 -19.27 5.82 36.00
C SER A 58 -18.48 6.81 35.16
N CYS A 59 -17.25 6.45 34.76
CA CYS A 59 -16.27 7.38 34.24
C CYS A 59 -15.90 7.11 32.78
N THR A 60 -16.15 5.90 32.26
CA THR A 60 -15.78 5.48 30.90
C THR A 60 -16.20 6.50 29.82
N ASP A 61 -17.46 6.95 29.86
CA ASP A 61 -18.00 7.88 28.85
C ASP A 61 -17.41 9.28 28.95
N LEU A 62 -17.22 9.78 30.18
CA LEU A 62 -16.65 11.09 30.46
C LEU A 62 -15.17 11.14 30.09
N VAL A 63 -14.41 10.10 30.45
CA VAL A 63 -12.98 9.98 30.09
C VAL A 63 -12.83 9.88 28.58
N ALA A 64 -13.66 9.08 27.90
CA ALA A 64 -13.60 8.97 26.45
C ALA A 64 -13.98 10.27 25.73
N GLN A 65 -14.96 11.04 26.24
CA GLN A 65 -15.29 12.36 25.71
C GLN A 65 -14.13 13.34 25.85
N LEU A 66 -13.57 13.46 27.06
CA LEU A 66 -12.54 14.45 27.37
C LEU A 66 -11.16 14.08 26.78
N CYS A 67 -10.87 12.79 26.63
CA CYS A 67 -9.58 12.29 26.16
C CYS A 67 -9.68 11.58 24.81
N THR A 68 -10.62 12.00 23.94
CA THR A 68 -10.80 11.42 22.59
C THR A 68 -9.48 11.23 21.80
N PRO A 69 -8.55 12.20 21.71
CA PRO A 69 -7.30 12.02 20.95
C PRO A 69 -6.29 11.06 21.60
N LEU A 70 -6.44 10.75 22.90
CA LEU A 70 -5.59 9.80 23.63
C LEU A 70 -6.24 8.43 23.81
N LEU A 71 -7.48 8.24 23.33
CA LEU A 71 -8.27 7.05 23.61
C LEU A 71 -7.56 5.77 23.16
N THR A 72 -6.89 5.78 22.00
CA THR A 72 -6.11 4.62 21.50
C THR A 72 -5.01 4.21 22.47
N GLU A 73 -4.24 5.17 22.98
CA GLU A 73 -3.19 4.94 23.97
C GLU A 73 -3.76 4.46 25.30
N LEU A 74 -4.88 5.04 25.77
CA LEU A 74 -5.51 4.61 27.02
C LEU A 74 -6.03 3.17 26.92
N LEU A 75 -6.59 2.76 25.77
CA LEU A 75 -7.08 1.40 25.53
C LEU A 75 -5.94 0.38 25.45
N ILE A 76 -4.84 0.71 24.78
CA ILE A 76 -3.68 -0.20 24.67
C ILE A 76 -2.96 -0.31 26.01
N ARG A 77 -2.72 0.81 26.68
CA ARG A 77 -2.09 0.85 28.02
C ARG A 77 -2.93 0.11 29.06
N SER A 78 -4.25 0.22 28.99
CA SER A 78 -5.13 -0.50 29.91
C SER A 78 -5.09 -2.01 29.67
N ASN A 79 -5.10 -2.48 28.41
CA ASN A 79 -4.96 -3.91 28.10
C ASN A 79 -3.62 -4.52 28.53
N LEU A 80 -2.52 -3.76 28.46
CA LEU A 80 -1.21 -4.23 28.94
C LEU A 80 -1.13 -4.38 30.47
N ARG A 81 -2.00 -3.69 31.23
CA ARG A 81 -1.86 -3.56 32.69
C ARG A 81 -3.02 -4.10 33.51
N SER A 82 -4.20 -4.30 32.92
CA SER A 82 -5.37 -4.81 33.64
C SER A 82 -5.44 -6.32 33.62
N HIS A 83 -5.67 -6.91 34.80
CA HIS A 83 -6.02 -8.33 34.95
C HIS A 83 -7.54 -8.57 34.82
N ASP A 84 -8.36 -7.51 34.97
CA ASP A 84 -9.82 -7.57 34.95
C ASP A 84 -10.38 -7.47 33.52
N LYS A 85 -10.32 -8.58 32.79
CA LYS A 85 -10.82 -8.69 31.40
C LYS A 85 -12.31 -8.34 31.27
N GLU A 86 -13.12 -8.63 32.29
CA GLU A 86 -14.57 -8.35 32.32
C GLU A 86 -14.88 -6.85 32.18
N HIS A 87 -14.26 -6.03 33.02
CA HIS A 87 -14.49 -4.58 33.02
C HIS A 87 -13.98 -3.92 31.74
N MET A 88 -12.88 -4.44 31.17
CA MET A 88 -12.40 -4.02 29.86
C MET A 88 -13.40 -4.36 28.75
N CYS A 89 -13.86 -5.61 28.64
CA CYS A 89 -14.80 -5.99 27.57
C CYS A 89 -16.11 -5.16 27.69
N VAL A 90 -16.62 -4.88 28.90
CA VAL A 90 -17.79 -3.99 29.12
C VAL A 90 -17.52 -2.53 28.75
N ALA A 91 -16.36 -1.98 29.10
CA ALA A 91 -15.99 -0.61 28.73
C ALA A 91 -15.89 -0.48 27.20
N LEU A 92 -15.28 -1.46 26.53
CA LEU A 92 -15.19 -1.51 25.08
C LEU A 92 -16.56 -1.53 24.42
N GLY A 93 -17.49 -2.38 24.86
CA GLY A 93 -18.86 -2.45 24.30
C GLY A 93 -19.57 -1.10 24.28
N ARG A 94 -19.38 -0.26 25.31
CA ARG A 94 -19.94 1.10 25.35
C ARG A 94 -19.26 2.08 24.40
N LEU A 95 -17.96 1.90 24.17
CA LEU A 95 -17.16 2.79 23.36
C LEU A 95 -17.22 2.48 21.86
N VAL A 96 -17.42 1.21 21.48
CA VAL A 96 -17.39 0.76 20.06
C VAL A 96 -18.39 1.51 19.20
N SER A 97 -19.60 1.76 19.68
CA SER A 97 -20.64 2.46 18.91
C SER A 97 -20.36 3.95 18.73
N ARG A 98 -19.60 4.56 19.65
CA ARG A 98 -19.36 6.02 19.71
C ARG A 98 -18.04 6.43 19.07
N TYR A 99 -16.99 5.62 19.27
CA TYR A 99 -15.61 5.96 18.92
C TYR A 99 -15.04 4.91 17.97
N PRO A 100 -14.66 5.31 16.74
CA PRO A 100 -14.11 4.37 15.76
C PRO A 100 -12.75 3.81 16.18
N ALA A 101 -11.96 4.59 16.92
CA ALA A 101 -10.70 4.15 17.51
C ALA A 101 -10.88 2.92 18.42
N ALA A 102 -12.00 2.83 19.15
CA ALA A 102 -12.30 1.68 19.98
C ALA A 102 -12.65 0.45 19.13
N ARG A 103 -13.32 0.62 17.98
CA ARG A 103 -13.68 -0.47 17.06
C ARG A 103 -12.44 -1.22 16.53
N LEU A 104 -11.43 -0.48 16.06
CA LEU A 104 -10.18 -1.07 15.57
C LEU A 104 -9.43 -1.84 16.67
N PHE A 105 -9.48 -1.30 17.90
CA PHE A 105 -8.86 -1.93 19.06
C PHE A 105 -9.61 -3.20 19.49
N VAL A 106 -10.94 -3.17 19.51
CA VAL A 106 -11.78 -4.34 19.86
C VAL A 106 -11.45 -5.53 19.00
N ASP A 107 -11.30 -5.35 17.70
CA ASP A 107 -10.99 -6.47 16.80
C ASP A 107 -9.66 -7.16 17.17
N ALA A 108 -8.64 -6.37 17.51
CA ALA A 108 -7.34 -6.88 17.95
C ALA A 108 -7.42 -7.52 19.34
N TYR A 109 -8.15 -6.89 20.26
CA TYR A 109 -8.31 -7.35 21.64
C TYR A 109 -9.11 -8.65 21.73
N LEU A 110 -10.21 -8.77 20.97
CA LEU A 110 -10.98 -9.99 20.93
C LEU A 110 -10.14 -11.12 20.35
N LYS A 111 -9.30 -10.89 19.32
CA LYS A 111 -8.41 -11.91 18.72
C LYS A 111 -7.45 -12.58 19.71
N ASN A 112 -6.87 -11.80 20.63
CA ASN A 112 -5.74 -12.26 21.44
C ASN A 112 -6.10 -12.56 22.90
N SER A 113 -7.21 -12.04 23.43
CA SER A 113 -7.33 -11.88 24.90
C SER A 113 -8.69 -12.15 25.55
N CYS A 114 -9.83 -12.06 24.84
CA CYS A 114 -11.18 -12.14 25.45
C CYS A 114 -12.06 -13.15 24.69
N ASP A 115 -12.52 -14.20 25.38
CA ASP A 115 -13.58 -15.11 24.94
C ASP A 115 -14.91 -14.72 25.61
N LEU A 116 -15.77 -14.05 24.84
CA LEU A 116 -17.10 -13.60 25.29
C LEU A 116 -18.00 -14.74 25.82
N PRO A 117 -18.00 -15.96 25.24
CA PRO A 117 -18.75 -17.09 25.78
C PRO A 117 -18.30 -17.51 27.20
N GLU A 118 -17.00 -17.44 27.49
CA GLU A 118 -16.47 -17.77 28.83
C GLU A 118 -16.94 -16.74 29.87
N LEU A 119 -17.00 -15.46 29.49
CA LEU A 119 -17.55 -14.39 30.35
C LEU A 119 -19.05 -14.57 30.60
N LEU A 120 -19.80 -14.99 29.57
CA LEU A 120 -21.23 -15.31 29.71
C LEU A 120 -21.43 -16.48 30.68
N GLN A 121 -20.62 -17.54 30.58
CA GLN A 121 -20.67 -18.69 31.49
C GLN A 121 -20.32 -18.30 32.94
N LYS A 122 -19.24 -17.52 33.15
CA LYS A 122 -18.86 -17.02 34.50
C LYS A 122 -19.96 -16.18 35.13
N SER A 123 -20.66 -15.38 34.34
CA SER A 123 -21.78 -14.56 34.84
C SER A 123 -23.04 -15.35 35.19
N GLN A 124 -23.15 -16.62 34.79
CA GLN A 124 -24.26 -17.52 35.15
C GLN A 124 -24.05 -18.20 36.51
N VAL A 125 -22.80 -18.55 36.86
CA VAL A 125 -22.49 -19.27 38.11
C VAL A 125 -22.84 -18.45 39.36
N GLY A 126 -22.91 -17.13 39.26
CA GLY A 126 -23.37 -16.26 40.35
C GLY A 126 -24.87 -16.29 40.65
N THR A 127 -25.65 -17.13 39.97
CA THR A 127 -27.13 -17.22 40.11
C THR A 127 -27.63 -18.54 40.70
N GLU A 128 -26.80 -19.29 41.43
CA GLU A 128 -27.28 -20.45 42.20
C GLU A 128 -27.90 -20.01 43.54
N ASP A 129 -29.13 -20.50 43.75
CA ASP A 129 -30.10 -20.15 44.79
C ASP A 129 -29.66 -20.50 46.23
N GLY A 130 -29.97 -19.64 47.21
CA GLY A 130 -29.92 -20.03 48.63
C GLY A 130 -29.80 -18.98 49.74
N ALA A 131 -29.69 -17.66 49.47
CA ALA A 131 -29.47 -16.67 50.55
C ALA A 131 -30.66 -15.69 50.77
N PRO A 132 -31.02 -15.36 52.04
CA PRO A 132 -32.17 -14.51 52.38
C PRO A 132 -32.00 -13.04 51.92
N PRO A 133 -33.12 -12.33 51.68
CA PRO A 133 -33.16 -11.09 50.89
C PRO A 133 -32.38 -9.89 51.48
N ALA A 134 -32.03 -9.92 52.78
CA ALA A 134 -31.37 -8.81 53.45
C ALA A 134 -29.84 -8.73 53.25
N LYS A 135 -29.21 -9.74 52.62
CA LYS A 135 -27.76 -9.76 52.34
C LYS A 135 -27.43 -9.96 50.86
N ARG A 136 -28.32 -9.57 49.95
CA ARG A 136 -27.94 -9.50 48.53
C ARG A 136 -27.02 -8.28 48.34
N PRO A 137 -25.73 -8.45 48.02
CA PRO A 137 -24.93 -7.32 47.57
C PRO A 137 -25.58 -6.74 46.31
N ARG A 138 -25.36 -5.46 46.01
CA ARG A 138 -25.88 -4.74 44.83
C ARG A 138 -25.27 -5.27 43.49
N ILE A 139 -25.21 -6.59 43.30
CA ILE A 139 -24.58 -7.33 42.19
C ILE A 139 -25.57 -7.66 41.06
N ALA A 140 -26.85 -7.27 41.18
CA ALA A 140 -27.88 -7.44 40.15
C ALA A 140 -27.60 -6.75 38.79
N SER A 141 -26.47 -6.03 38.64
CA SER A 141 -26.13 -5.28 37.43
C SER A 141 -25.02 -5.89 36.57
N VAL A 142 -24.36 -6.96 37.01
CA VAL A 142 -23.26 -7.60 36.26
C VAL A 142 -23.77 -8.31 34.99
N PRO A 143 -24.83 -9.15 35.04
CA PRO A 143 -25.32 -9.86 33.84
C PRO A 143 -25.84 -8.91 32.76
N LEU A 144 -26.52 -7.83 33.16
CA LEU A 144 -27.06 -6.84 32.23
C LEU A 144 -25.97 -6.15 31.42
N ASN A 145 -24.83 -5.79 32.04
CA ASN A 145 -23.75 -5.11 31.35
C ASN A 145 -23.03 -6.02 30.36
N VAL A 146 -22.86 -7.31 30.70
CA VAL A 146 -22.21 -8.29 29.82
C VAL A 146 -23.10 -8.58 28.60
N VAL A 147 -24.40 -8.84 28.81
CA VAL A 147 -25.34 -9.11 27.71
C VAL A 147 -25.53 -7.85 26.84
N ARG A 148 -25.59 -6.66 27.44
CA ARG A 148 -25.62 -5.38 26.69
C ARG A 148 -24.34 -5.18 25.88
N CYS A 149 -23.17 -5.52 26.42
CA CYS A 149 -21.91 -5.47 25.68
C CYS A 149 -21.92 -6.45 24.49
N CYS A 150 -22.39 -7.68 24.69
CA CYS A 150 -22.55 -8.66 23.60
C CYS A 150 -23.42 -8.10 22.47
N TRP A 151 -24.56 -7.50 22.82
CA TRP A 151 -25.44 -6.85 21.85
C TRP A 151 -24.75 -5.70 21.12
N GLN A 152 -24.06 -4.81 21.84
CA GLN A 152 -23.34 -3.67 21.25
C GLN A 152 -22.24 -4.10 20.28
N LEU A 153 -21.52 -5.18 20.59
CA LEU A 153 -20.48 -5.74 19.73
C LEU A 153 -21.08 -6.45 18.51
N LEU A 154 -22.10 -7.30 18.71
CA LEU A 154 -22.81 -8.01 17.64
C LEU A 154 -23.48 -7.05 16.67
N HIS A 155 -24.07 -5.96 17.16
CA HIS A 155 -24.70 -4.94 16.32
C HIS A 155 -23.69 -4.24 15.40
N GLN A 156 -22.42 -4.15 15.79
CA GLN A 156 -21.37 -3.50 15.01
C GLN A 156 -20.70 -4.42 13.99
N GLN A 157 -20.65 -5.73 14.27
CA GLN A 157 -20.03 -6.75 13.42
C GLN A 157 -20.77 -8.10 13.51
N PRO A 158 -22.01 -8.21 13.00
CA PRO A 158 -22.81 -9.41 13.16
C PRO A 158 -22.16 -10.63 12.48
N GLY A 159 -21.72 -10.49 11.23
CA GLY A 159 -21.14 -11.59 10.46
C GLY A 159 -19.80 -12.11 10.99
N GLN A 160 -18.92 -11.24 11.49
CA GLN A 160 -17.60 -11.67 11.98
C GLN A 160 -17.68 -12.36 13.35
N LEU A 161 -18.51 -11.85 14.25
CA LEU A 161 -18.64 -12.38 15.61
C LEU A 161 -19.56 -13.59 15.70
N ALA A 162 -20.56 -13.70 14.81
CA ALA A 162 -21.46 -14.86 14.76
C ALA A 162 -20.70 -16.16 14.44
N HIS A 163 -19.80 -16.15 13.46
CA HIS A 163 -19.04 -17.35 13.05
C HIS A 163 -17.86 -17.67 13.96
N ARG A 164 -17.48 -16.76 14.86
CA ARG A 164 -16.26 -16.87 15.63
C ARG A 164 -16.41 -17.72 16.89
N TRP A 165 -17.59 -17.74 17.49
CA TRP A 165 -17.84 -18.34 18.78
C TRP A 165 -19.17 -19.09 18.82
N ASP A 166 -19.25 -20.06 19.73
CA ASP A 166 -20.51 -20.70 20.08
C ASP A 166 -21.30 -19.83 21.05
N TRP A 167 -22.43 -19.30 20.58
CA TRP A 167 -23.32 -18.42 21.36
C TRP A 167 -24.34 -19.18 22.22
N SER A 168 -24.21 -20.51 22.38
CA SER A 168 -25.08 -21.32 23.22
C SER A 168 -25.18 -20.84 24.68
N PRO A 169 -24.13 -20.25 25.32
CA PRO A 169 -24.26 -19.69 26.67
C PRO A 169 -25.19 -18.47 26.75
N LEU A 170 -25.69 -17.94 25.64
CA LEU A 170 -26.66 -16.84 25.64
C LEU A 170 -28.09 -17.32 25.94
N LEU A 171 -28.42 -18.57 25.62
CA LEU A 171 -29.77 -19.14 25.74
C LEU A 171 -30.37 -19.08 27.17
N PRO A 172 -29.62 -19.36 28.26
CA PRO A 172 -30.15 -19.26 29.62
C PRO A 172 -30.64 -17.85 30.00
N PHE A 173 -30.04 -16.81 29.41
CA PHE A 173 -30.41 -15.41 29.69
C PHE A 173 -31.80 -15.02 29.13
N LEU A 174 -32.35 -15.80 28.19
CA LEU A 174 -33.73 -15.60 27.68
C LEU A 174 -34.78 -15.86 28.78
N ARG A 175 -34.44 -16.64 29.81
CA ARG A 175 -35.33 -16.96 30.95
C ARG A 175 -35.00 -16.18 32.22
N HIS A 176 -34.12 -15.18 32.12
CA HIS A 176 -33.65 -14.43 33.29
C HIS A 176 -34.77 -13.59 33.94
N SER A 177 -34.66 -13.34 35.25
CA SER A 177 -35.65 -12.60 36.05
C SER A 177 -35.82 -11.14 35.64
N SER A 178 -34.76 -10.52 35.11
CA SER A 178 -34.77 -9.13 34.63
C SER A 178 -35.27 -9.00 33.18
N VAL A 179 -36.30 -8.17 32.98
CA VAL A 179 -36.89 -7.83 31.68
C VAL A 179 -35.84 -7.26 30.71
N SER A 180 -34.95 -6.38 31.18
CA SER A 180 -33.92 -5.76 30.34
C SER A 180 -32.88 -6.76 29.83
N VAL A 181 -32.51 -7.75 30.65
CA VAL A 181 -31.58 -8.82 30.24
C VAL A 181 -32.21 -9.69 29.16
N ARG A 182 -33.49 -10.07 29.32
CA ARG A 182 -34.23 -10.82 28.30
C ARG A 182 -34.32 -10.06 26.99
N TRP A 183 -34.59 -8.75 27.05
CA TRP A 183 -34.66 -7.91 25.86
C TRP A 183 -33.32 -7.90 25.10
N TYR A 184 -32.19 -7.59 25.77
CA TYR A 184 -30.88 -7.62 25.09
C TYR A 184 -30.50 -9.02 24.58
N ALA A 185 -30.85 -10.09 25.30
CA ALA A 185 -30.60 -11.45 24.85
C ALA A 185 -31.41 -11.79 23.58
N VAL A 186 -32.67 -11.37 23.49
CA VAL A 186 -33.49 -11.49 22.27
C VAL A 186 -32.85 -10.71 21.12
N GLN A 187 -32.41 -9.48 21.34
CA GLN A 187 -31.75 -8.68 20.31
C GLN A 187 -30.46 -9.33 19.79
N CYS A 188 -29.64 -9.94 20.66
CA CYS A 188 -28.48 -10.73 20.23
C CYS A 188 -28.90 -11.92 19.36
N MET A 189 -29.94 -12.67 19.75
CA MET A 189 -30.43 -13.82 18.99
C MET A 189 -30.97 -13.43 17.62
N THR A 190 -31.69 -12.30 17.53
CA THR A 190 -32.15 -11.74 16.25
C THR A 190 -30.98 -11.49 15.31
N LEU A 191 -29.89 -10.88 15.79
CA LEU A 191 -28.70 -10.60 14.98
C LEU A 191 -27.93 -11.87 14.58
N LEU A 192 -27.82 -12.85 15.49
CA LEU A 192 -27.11 -14.11 15.23
C LEU A 192 -27.84 -15.01 14.23
N LEU A 193 -29.17 -15.10 14.35
CA LEU A 193 -30.02 -15.94 13.49
C LEU A 193 -30.55 -15.19 12.26
N SER A 194 -30.24 -13.91 12.11
CA SER A 194 -30.78 -13.03 11.05
C SER A 194 -32.31 -13.11 10.97
N LEU A 195 -32.99 -13.00 12.11
CA LEU A 195 -34.46 -13.09 12.17
C LEU A 195 -35.11 -11.83 11.61
N ASP A 196 -36.19 -12.01 10.85
CA ASP A 196 -37.03 -10.92 10.37
C ASP A 196 -37.75 -10.21 11.54
N GLU A 197 -38.10 -8.94 11.35
CA GLU A 197 -38.74 -8.10 12.38
C GLU A 197 -40.02 -8.74 12.94
N ALA A 198 -40.82 -9.41 12.11
CA ALA A 198 -42.02 -10.13 12.54
C ALA A 198 -41.70 -11.30 13.48
N LYS A 199 -40.62 -12.06 13.21
CA LYS A 199 -40.17 -13.18 14.06
C LYS A 199 -39.55 -12.68 15.36
N GLN A 200 -38.82 -11.56 15.30
CA GLN A 200 -38.32 -10.87 16.48
C GLN A 200 -39.46 -10.42 17.39
N GLN A 201 -40.49 -9.78 16.84
CA GLN A 201 -41.66 -9.33 17.61
C GLN A 201 -42.41 -10.52 18.24
N LEU A 202 -42.54 -11.64 17.53
CA LEU A 202 -43.14 -12.86 18.08
C LEU A 202 -42.32 -13.44 19.24
N LEU A 203 -40.99 -13.43 19.13
CA LEU A 203 -40.09 -13.87 20.21
C LEU A 203 -40.17 -12.95 21.44
N LEU A 204 -40.25 -11.63 21.23
CA LEU A 204 -40.47 -10.65 22.29
C LEU A 204 -41.83 -10.86 22.98
N GLN A 205 -42.90 -11.13 22.23
CA GLN A 205 -44.23 -11.40 22.77
C GLN A 205 -44.31 -12.67 23.63
N GLN A 206 -43.48 -13.68 23.34
CA GLN A 206 -43.43 -14.93 24.11
C GLN A 206 -42.61 -14.80 25.40
N LEU A 207 -41.58 -13.94 25.42
CA LEU A 207 -40.61 -13.87 26.51
C LEU A 207 -40.79 -12.67 27.46
N LEU A 208 -41.49 -11.62 27.03
CA LEU A 208 -41.77 -10.42 27.82
C LEU A 208 -43.22 -10.39 28.32
N PRO A 209 -43.49 -9.79 29.50
CA PRO A 209 -44.85 -9.65 30.00
C PRO A 209 -45.70 -8.76 29.08
N ARG A 210 -46.88 -9.25 28.67
CA ARG A 210 -47.74 -8.64 27.64
C ARG A 210 -48.17 -7.19 27.93
N GLY A 211 -48.26 -6.78 29.19
CA GLY A 211 -48.69 -5.43 29.59
C GLY A 211 -47.61 -4.34 29.48
N GLU A 212 -46.32 -4.71 29.49
CA GLU A 212 -45.19 -3.76 29.54
C GLU A 212 -44.27 -3.85 28.31
N MET A 213 -44.53 -4.78 27.39
CA MET A 213 -43.67 -5.08 26.24
C MET A 213 -43.39 -3.84 25.37
N MET A 214 -44.44 -3.12 24.96
CA MET A 214 -44.28 -1.98 24.04
C MET A 214 -43.52 -0.81 24.70
N GLN A 215 -43.79 -0.54 25.97
CA GLN A 215 -43.09 0.52 26.72
C GLN A 215 -41.63 0.15 27.00
N THR A 216 -41.36 -1.11 27.34
CA THR A 216 -39.99 -1.58 27.61
C THR A 216 -39.16 -1.65 26.34
N ASP A 217 -39.74 -2.06 25.22
CA ASP A 217 -39.09 -2.07 23.91
C ASP A 217 -38.78 -0.65 23.43
N LEU A 218 -39.74 0.27 23.51
CA LEU A 218 -39.52 1.68 23.16
C LEU A 218 -38.44 2.32 24.05
N ARG A 219 -38.47 2.06 25.36
CA ARG A 219 -37.48 2.62 26.28
C ARG A 219 -36.07 2.08 26.00
N LEU A 220 -35.91 0.78 25.83
CA LEU A 220 -34.59 0.18 25.65
C LEU A 220 -34.02 0.46 24.24
N SER A 221 -34.88 0.53 23.21
CA SER A 221 -34.50 0.95 21.86
C SER A 221 -34.07 2.42 21.81
N THR A 222 -34.78 3.31 22.51
CA THR A 222 -34.38 4.72 22.62
C THR A 222 -33.09 4.89 23.41
N GLU A 223 -32.90 4.19 24.54
CA GLU A 223 -31.64 4.19 25.29
C GLU A 223 -30.46 3.65 24.45
N ALA A 224 -30.71 2.65 23.61
CA ALA A 224 -29.74 2.13 22.65
C ALA A 224 -29.38 3.15 21.56
N ALA A 225 -30.38 3.80 20.96
CA ALA A 225 -30.20 4.82 19.92
C ALA A 225 -29.45 6.05 20.45
N LEU A 226 -29.84 6.57 21.62
CA LEU A 226 -29.13 7.66 22.31
C LEU A 226 -27.70 7.25 22.70
N GLY A 227 -27.51 5.97 23.03
CA GLY A 227 -26.20 5.38 23.30
C GLY A 227 -25.26 5.38 22.09
N ALA A 228 -25.79 5.37 20.87
CA ALA A 228 -25.01 5.34 19.62
C ALA A 228 -24.67 6.74 19.07
N LEU A 229 -25.30 7.80 19.57
CA LEU A 229 -25.00 9.17 19.13
C LEU A 229 -23.55 9.54 19.47
N ARG A 230 -22.86 10.14 18.50
CA ARG A 230 -21.53 10.72 18.72
C ARG A 230 -21.67 11.90 19.70
N PRO A 231 -20.89 11.93 20.79
CA PRO A 231 -20.87 13.10 21.64
C PRO A 231 -20.26 14.29 20.90
N PRO A 232 -20.63 15.53 21.26
CA PRO A 232 -19.97 16.72 20.74
C PRO A 232 -18.47 16.62 21.04
N THR A 233 -17.65 16.81 20.02
CA THR A 233 -16.20 16.91 20.18
C THR A 233 -15.91 18.08 21.11
N TRP A 234 -15.10 17.85 22.15
CA TRP A 234 -14.53 18.92 22.97
C TRP A 234 -13.93 20.03 22.07
N PRO A 235 -14.02 21.31 22.44
CA PRO A 235 -13.58 22.42 21.60
C PRO A 235 -12.10 22.29 21.18
N PRO A 236 -11.72 22.93 20.06
CA PRO A 236 -10.36 22.88 19.54
C PRO A 236 -9.35 23.29 20.62
N SER A 237 -8.26 22.53 20.66
CA SER A 237 -7.04 22.73 21.47
C SER A 237 -6.80 24.20 21.81
N SER A 238 -6.56 24.50 23.09
CA SER A 238 -6.22 25.87 23.47
C SER A 238 -4.97 26.33 22.71
N LYS A 239 -4.91 27.60 22.29
CA LYS A 239 -3.76 28.18 21.57
C LYS A 239 -2.49 28.29 22.44
N LYS A 240 -2.50 27.79 23.69
CA LYS A 240 -1.37 27.88 24.61
C LYS A 240 -0.38 26.74 24.33
N PRO A 241 0.93 27.03 24.19
CA PRO A 241 1.94 26.00 23.96
C PRO A 241 2.18 25.21 25.24
N GLY A 242 1.51 24.08 25.41
CA GLY A 242 1.95 23.07 26.37
C GLY A 242 3.03 22.18 25.75
N LEU A 243 3.93 21.62 26.56
CA LEU A 243 4.87 20.61 26.07
C LEU A 243 4.08 19.43 25.47
N PRO A 244 4.33 19.03 24.22
CA PRO A 244 3.65 17.89 23.62
C PRO A 244 4.11 16.57 24.25
N LEU A 245 3.23 15.57 24.31
CA LEU A 245 3.64 14.19 24.58
C LEU A 245 4.68 13.77 23.53
N THR A 246 5.74 13.12 24.00
CA THR A 246 6.84 12.63 23.17
C THR A 246 6.65 11.15 22.86
N SER A 247 7.24 10.66 21.77
CA SER A 247 7.14 9.24 21.38
C SER A 247 7.63 8.28 22.47
N SER A 248 8.50 8.74 23.38
CA SER A 248 8.97 8.00 24.54
C SER A 248 7.92 7.77 25.64
N ASP A 249 6.83 8.53 25.67
CA ASP A 249 5.77 8.41 26.69
C ASP A 249 4.66 7.40 26.30
N LEU A 250 4.66 6.95 25.04
CA LEU A 250 3.64 6.08 24.47
C LEU A 250 3.95 4.59 24.71
N SER A 251 2.90 3.78 24.78
CA SER A 251 2.98 2.34 24.95
C SER A 251 3.54 1.64 23.70
N PRO A 252 4.22 0.49 23.84
CA PRO A 252 4.69 -0.29 22.70
C PRO A 252 3.49 -0.78 21.90
N GLY A 253 3.30 -0.25 20.69
CA GLY A 253 2.12 -0.51 19.87
C GLY A 253 1.27 0.74 19.55
N VAL A 254 1.69 1.94 19.96
CA VAL A 254 1.07 3.21 19.55
C VAL A 254 2.08 4.10 18.85
N VAL A 255 1.68 4.64 17.70
CA VAL A 255 2.49 5.57 16.92
C VAL A 255 1.74 6.89 16.78
N CYS A 256 2.45 7.99 17.03
CA CYS A 256 1.98 9.33 16.73
C CYS A 256 2.27 9.68 15.27
N VAL A 257 1.23 9.92 14.49
CA VAL A 257 1.34 10.40 13.11
C VAL A 257 0.68 11.77 13.00
N SER A 258 1.47 12.82 12.75
CA SER A 258 1.01 14.21 12.60
C SER A 258 0.03 14.66 13.72
N GLY A 259 0.33 14.22 14.94
CA GLY A 259 -0.46 14.53 16.14
C GLY A 259 -1.59 13.56 16.46
N LEU A 260 -1.87 12.54 15.64
CA LEU A 260 -2.90 11.52 15.92
C LEU A 260 -2.26 10.23 16.42
N LEU A 261 -2.85 9.63 17.46
CA LEU A 261 -2.39 8.36 18.02
C LEU A 261 -3.12 7.19 17.36
N LEU A 262 -2.36 6.36 16.65
CA LEU A 262 -2.87 5.19 15.95
C LEU A 262 -2.23 3.92 16.52
N GLN A 263 -2.97 2.81 16.46
CA GLN A 263 -2.46 1.51 16.83
C GLN A 263 -1.49 0.99 15.77
N GLN A 264 -0.26 0.73 16.17
CA GLN A 264 0.74 0.01 15.40
C GLN A 264 0.48 -1.48 15.53
N ARG A 265 0.55 -2.22 14.42
CA ARG A 265 0.58 -3.68 14.49
C ARG A 265 2.01 -4.16 14.52
N SER A 266 2.27 -5.21 15.30
CA SER A 266 3.57 -5.87 15.37
C SER A 266 4.06 -6.14 13.95
N ALA A 267 5.21 -5.55 13.61
CA ALA A 267 5.84 -5.73 12.31
C ALA A 267 6.02 -7.23 12.08
N SER A 268 5.23 -7.81 11.18
CA SER A 268 5.60 -9.08 10.57
C SER A 268 6.93 -8.83 9.85
N GLU A 269 8.01 -9.42 10.33
CA GLU A 269 9.43 -9.19 9.97
C GLU A 269 9.80 -9.46 8.48
N LYS A 270 8.85 -9.45 7.55
CA LYS A 270 9.09 -9.87 6.15
C LYS A 270 8.71 -8.86 5.06
N SER A 271 8.32 -7.63 5.38
CA SER A 271 8.10 -6.58 4.37
C SER A 271 8.87 -5.31 4.66
N ALA A 272 10.17 -5.43 4.93
CA ALA A 272 11.08 -4.29 4.87
C ALA A 272 11.39 -3.97 3.39
N THR A 273 10.43 -3.38 2.67
CA THR A 273 10.83 -2.50 1.56
C THR A 273 11.70 -1.39 2.16
N PRO A 274 12.80 -0.98 1.50
CA PRO A 274 13.71 0.02 2.06
C PRO A 274 12.89 1.23 2.49
N ALA A 275 12.91 1.49 3.80
CA ALA A 275 12.15 2.56 4.39
C ALA A 275 12.59 3.87 3.71
N PHE A 276 11.68 4.50 2.97
CA PHE A 276 11.84 5.90 2.60
C PHE A 276 11.81 6.69 3.90
N HIS A 277 12.97 6.87 4.53
CA HIS A 277 13.19 7.73 5.68
C HIS A 277 13.12 9.19 5.24
N HIS A 278 11.93 9.64 4.86
CA HIS A 278 11.62 11.06 4.79
C HIS A 278 11.22 11.48 6.22
N ASP A 279 12.23 11.79 7.02
CA ASP A 279 12.06 12.26 8.40
C ASP A 279 11.36 13.63 8.45
N TRP A 280 11.44 14.40 7.36
CA TRP A 280 10.79 15.70 7.21
C TRP A 280 9.76 15.72 6.08
N LEU A 281 8.56 16.20 6.42
CA LEU A 281 7.43 16.40 5.52
C LEU A 281 7.14 17.89 5.37
N VAL A 282 6.75 18.27 4.17
CA VAL A 282 6.23 19.60 3.86
C VAL A 282 4.92 19.85 4.63
N PRO A 283 4.62 21.06 5.13
CA PRO A 283 3.39 21.35 5.87
C PRO A 283 2.10 20.93 5.16
N SER A 284 1.97 21.18 3.85
CA SER A 284 0.84 20.70 3.05
C SER A 284 0.74 19.18 2.99
N ALA A 285 1.86 18.48 2.90
CA ALA A 285 1.90 17.01 2.95
C ALA A 285 1.60 16.47 4.35
N GLU A 286 2.01 17.19 5.41
CA GLU A 286 1.71 16.84 6.80
C GLU A 286 0.21 16.96 7.10
N LYS A 287 -0.46 18.01 6.59
CA LYS A 287 -1.92 18.15 6.66
C LYS A 287 -2.64 17.01 5.95
N ALA A 288 -2.21 16.67 4.73
CA ALA A 288 -2.78 15.55 3.98
C ALA A 288 -2.53 14.19 4.68
N LEU A 289 -1.34 14.00 5.27
CA LEU A 289 -1.02 12.81 6.07
C LEU A 289 -1.91 12.73 7.31
N ARG A 290 -2.18 13.86 7.96
CA ARG A 290 -3.11 13.94 9.09
C ARG A 290 -4.52 13.54 8.66
N SER A 291 -5.06 14.12 7.58
CA SER A 291 -6.39 13.75 7.08
C SER A 291 -6.46 12.26 6.68
N LEU A 292 -5.40 11.73 6.05
CA LEU A 292 -5.32 10.29 5.76
C LEU A 292 -5.33 9.45 7.04
N ALA A 293 -4.59 9.86 8.06
CA ALA A 293 -4.57 9.19 9.37
C ALA A 293 -5.95 9.26 10.07
N GLU A 294 -6.70 10.35 9.93
CA GLU A 294 -8.07 10.47 10.46
C GLU A 294 -9.03 9.49 9.78
N CYS A 295 -8.95 9.36 8.46
CA CYS A 295 -9.76 8.39 7.71
C CYS A 295 -9.43 6.94 8.10
N VAL A 296 -8.14 6.63 8.26
CA VAL A 296 -7.68 5.31 8.73
C VAL A 296 -8.13 5.04 10.18
N ALA A 297 -8.08 6.04 11.06
CA ALA A 297 -8.61 5.93 12.43
C ALA A 297 -10.11 5.61 12.45
N CYS A 298 -10.84 6.09 11.44
CA CYS A 298 -12.26 5.81 11.25
C CYS A 298 -12.54 4.44 10.61
N GLY A 299 -11.52 3.76 10.07
CA GLY A 299 -11.69 2.53 9.29
C GLY A 299 -12.47 2.73 7.98
N GLN A 300 -12.50 3.97 7.47
CA GLN A 300 -13.20 4.30 6.22
C GLN A 300 -12.26 4.16 5.02
N PRO A 301 -12.75 3.69 3.86
CA PRO A 301 -11.93 3.62 2.65
C PRO A 301 -11.53 5.03 2.18
N CYS A 302 -10.26 5.22 1.84
CA CYS A 302 -9.70 6.55 1.56
C CYS A 302 -9.43 6.75 0.06
N LEU A 303 -9.80 7.90 -0.50
CA LEU A 303 -9.43 8.32 -1.85
C LEU A 303 -8.51 9.55 -1.79
N VAL A 304 -7.24 9.36 -2.14
CA VAL A 304 -6.23 10.42 -2.18
C VAL A 304 -6.25 11.10 -3.55
N ARG A 305 -6.73 12.33 -3.60
CA ARG A 305 -6.81 13.18 -4.80
C ARG A 305 -5.62 14.11 -4.90
N GLY A 306 -5.25 14.47 -6.13
CA GLY A 306 -4.28 15.53 -6.37
C GLY A 306 -3.67 15.49 -7.76
N SER A 307 -2.81 16.47 -8.04
CA SER A 307 -2.09 16.58 -9.31
C SER A 307 -1.13 15.42 -9.58
N VAL A 308 -0.74 15.25 -10.85
CA VAL A 308 0.23 14.23 -11.26
C VAL A 308 1.59 14.49 -10.59
N GLY A 309 2.14 13.44 -9.97
CA GLY A 309 3.48 13.51 -9.36
C GLY A 309 3.56 14.29 -8.05
N SER A 310 2.45 14.56 -7.36
CA SER A 310 2.45 15.21 -6.03
C SER A 310 2.89 14.31 -4.86
N GLY A 311 3.23 13.04 -5.13
CA GLY A 311 3.69 12.11 -4.09
C GLY A 311 2.59 11.32 -3.37
N LYS A 312 1.37 11.25 -3.93
CA LYS A 312 0.22 10.50 -3.35
C LYS A 312 0.59 9.09 -2.88
N THR A 313 1.20 8.31 -3.76
CA THR A 313 1.63 6.93 -3.46
C THR A 313 2.68 6.88 -2.36
N SER A 314 3.62 7.82 -2.36
CA SER A 314 4.68 7.93 -1.34
C SER A 314 4.09 8.27 0.04
N LEU A 315 3.06 9.12 0.09
CA LEU A 315 2.37 9.50 1.32
C LEU A 315 1.66 8.28 1.95
N VAL A 316 0.98 7.46 1.14
CA VAL A 316 0.33 6.22 1.64
C VAL A 316 1.38 5.21 2.11
N ARG A 317 2.46 5.02 1.37
CA ARG A 317 3.58 4.14 1.76
C ARG A 317 4.21 4.58 3.08
N LEU A 318 4.40 5.88 3.28
CA LEU A 318 4.93 6.45 4.51
C LEU A 318 4.00 6.20 5.70
N LEU A 319 2.67 6.34 5.52
CA LEU A 319 1.73 6.04 6.59
C LEU A 319 1.75 4.55 6.94
N ALA A 320 1.73 3.67 5.94
CA ALA A 320 1.76 2.23 6.14
C ALA A 320 3.05 1.78 6.85
N SER A 321 4.21 2.33 6.47
CA SER A 321 5.50 2.02 7.11
C SER A 321 5.54 2.50 8.56
N ARG A 322 5.03 3.71 8.86
CA ARG A 322 4.92 4.21 10.24
C ARG A 322 4.01 3.36 11.12
N LEU A 323 2.96 2.77 10.55
CA LEU A 323 2.03 1.89 11.28
C LEU A 323 2.46 0.42 11.32
N GLY A 324 3.55 0.06 10.65
CA GLY A 324 4.02 -1.32 10.53
C GLY A 324 3.05 -2.25 9.77
N GLN A 325 2.21 -1.69 8.89
CA GLN A 325 1.19 -2.44 8.17
C GLN A 325 1.74 -2.94 6.83
N PRO A 326 1.53 -4.22 6.47
CA PRO A 326 1.86 -4.72 5.14
C PRO A 326 0.97 -4.04 4.09
N LEU A 327 1.61 -3.45 3.08
CA LEU A 327 0.95 -2.74 1.99
C LEU A 327 1.11 -3.49 0.67
N VAL A 328 -0.01 -3.82 0.04
CA VAL A 328 -0.07 -4.40 -1.31
C VAL A 328 -0.53 -3.31 -2.27
N SER A 329 0.32 -2.91 -3.23
CA SER A 329 -0.04 -1.94 -4.27
C SER A 329 -0.41 -2.63 -5.57
N VAL A 330 -1.52 -2.22 -6.17
CA VAL A 330 -1.99 -2.67 -7.48
C VAL A 330 -2.22 -1.45 -8.36
N GLN A 331 -1.64 -1.46 -9.55
CA GLN A 331 -1.86 -0.42 -10.53
C GLN A 331 -3.05 -0.77 -11.41
N LEU A 332 -4.09 0.07 -11.42
CA LEU A 332 -5.25 -0.09 -12.29
C LEU A 332 -4.93 0.52 -13.64
N GLY A 333 -5.11 -0.27 -14.70
CA GLY A 333 -4.99 0.17 -16.08
C GLY A 333 -6.16 -0.35 -16.88
N ASP A 334 -6.27 0.11 -18.13
CA ASP A 334 -7.41 -0.22 -19.00
C ASP A 334 -7.53 -1.74 -19.29
N GLN A 335 -6.44 -2.49 -19.11
CA GLN A 335 -6.37 -3.96 -19.25
C GLN A 335 -6.48 -4.71 -17.92
N ALA A 336 -6.76 -4.00 -16.81
CA ALA A 336 -6.87 -4.63 -15.50
C ALA A 336 -8.25 -5.27 -15.33
N ASP A 337 -8.29 -6.59 -15.45
CA ASP A 337 -9.51 -7.38 -15.25
C ASP A 337 -9.78 -7.70 -13.78
N VAL A 338 -11.04 -8.03 -13.49
CA VAL A 338 -11.51 -8.52 -12.18
C VAL A 338 -10.67 -9.73 -11.70
N HIS A 339 -10.28 -10.62 -12.61
CA HIS A 339 -9.42 -11.77 -12.32
C HIS A 339 -8.05 -11.37 -11.75
N THR A 340 -7.52 -10.21 -12.15
CA THR A 340 -6.25 -9.70 -11.63
C THR A 340 -6.37 -9.31 -10.15
N LEU A 341 -7.53 -8.82 -9.71
CA LEU A 341 -7.78 -8.41 -8.33
C LEU A 341 -8.20 -9.59 -7.44
N VAL A 342 -9.15 -10.41 -7.90
CA VAL A 342 -9.73 -11.52 -7.14
C VAL A 342 -8.80 -12.73 -7.13
N GLY A 343 -8.17 -13.04 -8.27
CA GLY A 343 -7.42 -14.26 -8.49
C GLY A 343 -8.03 -15.10 -9.61
N GLY A 344 -7.27 -16.12 -9.99
CA GLY A 344 -7.63 -17.03 -11.07
C GLY A 344 -6.87 -18.35 -10.95
N TYR A 345 -7.25 -19.32 -11.76
CA TYR A 345 -6.52 -20.58 -11.89
C TYR A 345 -5.30 -20.38 -12.79
N ILE A 346 -4.12 -20.76 -12.29
CA ILE A 346 -2.85 -20.66 -13.01
C ILE A 346 -2.28 -22.07 -13.20
N CYS A 347 -1.61 -22.28 -14.34
CA CYS A 347 -0.89 -23.53 -14.61
C CYS A 347 0.22 -23.74 -13.56
N SER A 348 0.25 -24.94 -12.98
CA SER A 348 1.30 -25.39 -12.07
C SER A 348 2.55 -25.83 -12.85
N GLU A 349 3.63 -26.13 -12.12
CA GLU A 349 4.81 -26.83 -12.64
C GLU A 349 4.47 -28.23 -13.17
N VAL A 350 3.44 -28.86 -12.60
CA VAL A 350 2.96 -30.19 -13.03
C VAL A 350 2.02 -30.04 -14.22
N ALA A 351 2.38 -30.67 -15.33
CA ALA A 351 1.58 -30.67 -16.56
C ALA A 351 0.14 -31.15 -16.29
N GLY A 352 -0.85 -30.35 -16.71
CA GLY A 352 -2.27 -30.66 -16.55
C GLY A 352 -2.88 -30.26 -15.20
N GLN A 353 -2.09 -29.74 -14.24
CA GLN A 353 -2.63 -29.27 -12.96
C GLN A 353 -2.84 -27.76 -12.96
N PHE A 354 -4.06 -27.34 -12.64
CA PHE A 354 -4.42 -25.94 -12.41
C PHE A 354 -4.53 -25.68 -10.92
N SER A 355 -3.85 -24.64 -10.43
CA SER A 355 -3.90 -24.23 -9.02
C SER A 355 -4.58 -22.86 -8.90
N TRP A 356 -5.51 -22.72 -7.96
CA TRP A 356 -6.11 -21.42 -7.66
C TRP A 356 -5.07 -20.53 -6.99
N ARG A 357 -4.81 -19.35 -7.58
CA ARG A 357 -3.94 -18.35 -6.96
C ARG A 357 -4.74 -17.10 -6.61
N GLU A 358 -4.82 -16.82 -5.30
CA GLU A 358 -5.48 -15.63 -4.79
C GLU A 358 -4.84 -14.35 -5.33
N GLY A 359 -5.69 -13.46 -5.83
CA GLY A 359 -5.32 -12.12 -6.24
C GLY A 359 -5.01 -11.20 -5.04
N PRO A 360 -4.47 -10.01 -5.31
CA PRO A 360 -4.06 -9.05 -4.28
C PRO A 360 -5.24 -8.59 -3.41
N LEU A 361 -6.45 -8.43 -3.95
CA LEU A 361 -7.63 -8.05 -3.16
C LEU A 361 -8.03 -9.18 -2.21
N ALA A 362 -8.16 -10.41 -2.72
CA ALA A 362 -8.51 -11.59 -1.92
C ALA A 362 -7.50 -11.84 -0.80
N ARG A 363 -6.21 -11.76 -1.13
CA ARG A 363 -5.10 -11.93 -0.18
C ARG A 363 -5.12 -10.84 0.89
N ALA A 364 -5.28 -9.57 0.49
CA ALA A 364 -5.32 -8.46 1.43
C ALA A 364 -6.51 -8.57 2.38
N MET A 365 -7.69 -8.96 1.87
CA MET A 365 -8.88 -9.19 2.69
C MET A 365 -8.67 -10.34 3.69
N ARG A 366 -8.08 -11.47 3.27
CA ARG A 366 -7.80 -12.62 4.15
C ARG A 366 -6.76 -12.31 5.23
N GLN A 367 -5.68 -11.63 4.86
CA GLN A 367 -4.56 -11.33 5.77
C GLN A 367 -4.81 -10.09 6.64
N GLY A 368 -5.73 -9.22 6.24
CA GLY A 368 -5.97 -7.94 6.93
C GLY A 368 -4.90 -6.90 6.61
N CYS A 369 -4.38 -6.92 5.38
CA CYS A 369 -3.34 -6.02 4.89
C CYS A 369 -3.95 -4.76 4.27
N TRP A 370 -3.14 -3.73 4.09
CA TRP A 370 -3.56 -2.53 3.36
C TRP A 370 -3.49 -2.79 1.85
N LEU A 371 -4.54 -2.41 1.13
CA LEU A 371 -4.58 -2.47 -0.32
C LEU A 371 -4.56 -1.06 -0.90
N LEU A 372 -3.56 -0.77 -1.73
CA LEU A 372 -3.41 0.48 -2.45
C LEU A 372 -3.78 0.27 -3.93
N LEU A 373 -4.85 0.92 -4.37
CA LEU A 373 -5.26 0.97 -5.78
C LEU A 373 -4.71 2.25 -6.42
N GLU A 374 -3.76 2.11 -7.33
CA GLU A 374 -3.18 3.23 -8.06
C GLU A 374 -4.01 3.57 -9.31
N ASP A 375 -4.20 4.87 -9.57
CA ASP A 375 -4.89 5.42 -10.75
C ASP A 375 -6.35 4.92 -10.94
N LEU A 376 -7.20 5.09 -9.92
CA LEU A 376 -8.59 4.61 -9.92
C LEU A 376 -9.43 5.14 -11.09
N GLU A 377 -9.08 6.31 -11.64
CA GLU A 377 -9.76 6.86 -12.82
C GLU A 377 -9.64 6.01 -14.10
N ARG A 378 -8.69 5.06 -14.14
CA ARG A 378 -8.48 4.12 -15.26
C ARG A 378 -9.11 2.75 -15.03
N ALA A 379 -9.88 2.59 -13.96
CA ALA A 379 -10.52 1.31 -13.67
C ALA A 379 -11.58 0.99 -14.74
N SER A 380 -11.61 -0.27 -15.18
CA SER A 380 -12.69 -0.80 -16.00
C SER A 380 -14.03 -0.75 -15.22
N PRO A 381 -15.19 -0.70 -15.91
CA PRO A 381 -16.50 -0.69 -15.25
C PRO A 381 -16.73 -1.94 -14.40
N ASP A 382 -16.17 -3.09 -14.79
CA ASP A 382 -16.27 -4.35 -14.05
C ASP A 382 -15.48 -4.32 -12.74
N VAL A 383 -14.30 -3.69 -12.74
CA VAL A 383 -13.56 -3.45 -11.49
C VAL A 383 -14.32 -2.47 -10.60
N SER A 384 -14.97 -1.45 -11.17
CA SER A 384 -15.75 -0.48 -10.41
C SER A 384 -16.98 -1.10 -9.73
N SER A 385 -17.67 -2.03 -10.40
CA SER A 385 -18.81 -2.76 -9.82
C SER A 385 -18.37 -3.69 -8.68
N LEU A 386 -17.24 -4.39 -8.83
CA LEU A 386 -16.63 -5.16 -7.75
C LEU A 386 -16.29 -4.25 -6.56
N LEU A 387 -15.62 -3.12 -6.80
CA LEU A 387 -15.26 -2.18 -5.74
C LEU A 387 -16.49 -1.60 -5.04
N LEU A 388 -17.58 -1.34 -5.75
CA LEU A 388 -18.84 -0.89 -5.14
C LEU A 388 -19.35 -1.90 -4.10
N THR A 389 -19.39 -3.19 -4.45
CA THR A 389 -19.82 -4.24 -3.51
C THR A 389 -18.88 -4.32 -2.30
N VAL A 390 -17.56 -4.28 -2.52
CA VAL A 390 -16.57 -4.26 -1.45
C VAL A 390 -16.82 -3.06 -0.53
N LEU A 391 -17.00 -1.85 -1.07
CA LEU A 391 -17.18 -0.63 -0.28
C LEU A 391 -18.48 -0.63 0.55
N GLN A 392 -19.59 -1.17 0.02
CA GLN A 392 -20.90 -1.16 0.68
C GLN A 392 -21.06 -2.29 1.73
N SER A 393 -20.91 -3.55 1.31
CA SER A 393 -21.22 -4.71 2.16
C SER A 393 -20.01 -5.26 2.90
N GLY A 394 -18.80 -4.88 2.47
CA GLY A 394 -17.54 -5.41 3.02
C GLY A 394 -17.33 -6.91 2.82
N THR A 395 -18.25 -7.58 2.13
CA THR A 395 -18.26 -9.01 1.84
C THR A 395 -18.70 -9.18 0.40
N VAL A 396 -17.95 -9.99 -0.35
CA VAL A 396 -18.25 -10.29 -1.75
C VAL A 396 -18.34 -11.80 -1.87
N SER A 397 -19.35 -12.28 -2.60
CA SER A 397 -19.52 -13.71 -2.83
C SER A 397 -18.27 -14.29 -3.51
N GLY A 398 -17.71 -15.36 -2.93
CA GLY A 398 -16.48 -16.00 -3.41
C GLY A 398 -15.17 -15.38 -2.92
N LEU A 399 -15.20 -14.27 -2.16
CA LEU A 399 -14.03 -13.69 -1.50
C LEU A 399 -14.05 -13.96 0.02
N PRO A 400 -12.86 -14.07 0.65
CA PRO A 400 -12.79 -14.22 2.10
C PRO A 400 -13.33 -12.96 2.81
N PRO A 401 -13.91 -13.12 4.02
CA PRO A 401 -14.36 -11.97 4.80
C PRO A 401 -13.16 -11.08 5.16
N ARG A 402 -13.42 -9.78 5.32
CA ARG A 402 -12.40 -8.80 5.75
C ARG A 402 -11.82 -9.21 7.11
N ALA A 403 -10.55 -9.60 7.12
CA ALA A 403 -9.82 -9.69 8.37
C ALA A 403 -9.63 -8.28 8.95
N PRO A 404 -9.60 -8.16 10.29
CA PRO A 404 -9.49 -6.86 10.92
C PRO A 404 -8.18 -6.18 10.54
N GLY A 405 -8.23 -4.87 10.35
CA GLY A 405 -7.12 -4.02 9.89
C GLY A 405 -6.87 -4.03 8.38
N PHE A 406 -7.68 -4.76 7.62
CA PHE A 406 -7.83 -4.48 6.19
C PHE A 406 -8.26 -3.03 5.99
N GLN A 407 -7.49 -2.29 5.20
CA GLN A 407 -7.76 -0.90 4.86
C GLN A 407 -7.62 -0.72 3.36
N LEU A 408 -8.63 -0.12 2.73
CA LEU A 408 -8.64 0.17 1.31
C LEU A 408 -8.28 1.63 1.07
N VAL A 409 -7.22 1.86 0.28
CA VAL A 409 -6.79 3.19 -0.11
C VAL A 409 -6.67 3.23 -1.63
N ALA A 410 -7.23 4.26 -2.25
CA ALA A 410 -7.11 4.50 -3.67
C ALA A 410 -6.46 5.86 -3.94
N THR A 411 -5.74 5.97 -5.06
CA THR A 411 -5.23 7.26 -5.54
C THR A 411 -5.97 7.67 -6.81
N TYR A 412 -6.21 8.96 -6.94
CA TYR A 412 -6.92 9.56 -8.06
C TYR A 412 -6.13 10.73 -8.61
N ARG A 413 -5.99 10.79 -9.93
CA ARG A 413 -5.34 11.93 -10.62
C ARG A 413 -6.40 12.90 -11.13
N GLU A 414 -6.32 14.14 -10.66
CA GLU A 414 -7.12 15.22 -11.21
C GLU A 414 -6.53 15.67 -12.55
N VAL A 415 -7.09 15.16 -13.66
CA VAL A 415 -6.74 15.58 -15.01
C VAL A 415 -8.02 16.00 -15.72
N GLY A 416 -8.21 17.32 -15.88
CA GLY A 416 -9.36 17.86 -16.62
C GLY A 416 -10.71 17.68 -15.91
N HIS A 417 -11.79 17.52 -16.69
CA HIS A 417 -13.13 17.31 -16.14
C HIS A 417 -13.19 15.99 -15.37
N PRO A 418 -13.62 16.00 -14.10
CA PRO A 418 -13.72 14.79 -13.30
C PRO A 418 -14.76 13.85 -13.95
N ALA A 419 -14.31 12.68 -14.40
CA ALA A 419 -15.24 11.60 -14.68
C ALA A 419 -15.89 11.22 -13.35
N ALA A 420 -17.22 11.32 -13.26
CA ALA A 420 -17.96 10.97 -12.06
C ALA A 420 -17.75 9.48 -11.78
N LEU A 421 -17.10 9.17 -10.66
CA LEU A 421 -16.93 7.79 -10.23
C LEU A 421 -18.24 7.33 -9.57
N ALA A 422 -18.81 6.21 -10.02
CA ALA A 422 -20.02 5.66 -9.38
C ALA A 422 -19.83 5.36 -7.88
N THR A 423 -18.59 5.12 -7.45
CA THR A 423 -18.23 4.85 -6.06
C THR A 423 -17.89 6.09 -5.24
N GLU A 424 -17.89 7.30 -5.84
CA GLU A 424 -17.36 8.53 -5.24
C GLU A 424 -17.89 8.82 -3.83
N ALA A 425 -19.20 8.69 -3.63
CA ALA A 425 -19.87 8.99 -2.37
C ALA A 425 -19.46 8.08 -1.20
N LEU A 426 -18.86 6.92 -1.47
CA LEU A 426 -18.45 5.95 -0.45
C LEU A 426 -17.02 6.18 0.05
N TRP A 427 -16.24 7.03 -0.62
CA TRP A 427 -14.85 7.28 -0.28
C TRP A 427 -14.71 8.48 0.66
N ALA A 428 -13.83 8.36 1.65
CA ALA A 428 -13.33 9.52 2.38
C ALA A 428 -12.27 10.24 1.52
N HIS A 429 -12.54 11.50 1.17
CA HIS A 429 -11.65 12.27 0.29
C HIS A 429 -10.50 12.91 1.06
N VAL A 430 -9.27 12.65 0.62
CA VAL A 430 -8.06 13.32 1.11
C VAL A 430 -7.43 14.07 -0.05
N TYR A 431 -7.31 15.39 0.08
CA TYR A 431 -6.70 16.23 -0.95
C TYR A 431 -5.22 16.45 -0.68
N LEU A 432 -4.37 16.07 -1.64
CA LEU A 432 -2.95 16.37 -1.64
C LEU A 432 -2.66 17.46 -2.68
N PRO A 433 -2.59 18.74 -2.27
CA PRO A 433 -2.26 19.83 -3.18
C PRO A 433 -0.83 19.66 -3.72
N HIS A 434 -0.55 20.36 -4.81
CA HIS A 434 0.83 20.58 -5.20
C HIS A 434 1.48 21.54 -4.18
N PRO A 435 2.65 21.22 -3.61
CA PRO A 435 3.38 22.05 -2.65
C PRO A 435 3.71 23.40 -3.28
N PHE A 436 3.65 24.42 -2.46
CA PHE A 436 3.93 25.78 -2.88
C PHE A 436 5.43 26.00 -3.13
N ARG A 437 5.78 27.07 -3.84
CA ARG A 437 7.18 27.43 -4.11
C ARG A 437 8.04 27.48 -2.83
N GLN A 438 7.51 28.09 -1.77
CA GLN A 438 8.20 28.20 -0.47
C GLN A 438 8.46 26.84 0.17
N GLU A 439 7.47 25.95 0.11
CA GLU A 439 7.56 24.60 0.63
C GLU A 439 8.58 23.75 -0.15
N LEU A 440 8.61 23.90 -1.48
CA LEU A 440 9.62 23.25 -2.34
C LEU A 440 11.02 23.76 -2.04
N GLN A 441 11.18 25.06 -1.76
CA GLN A 441 12.46 25.62 -1.36
C GLN A 441 12.95 25.00 -0.05
N GLN A 442 12.10 24.95 0.99
CA GLN A 442 12.42 24.33 2.27
C GLN A 442 12.78 22.84 2.11
N MET A 443 12.04 22.13 1.26
CA MET A 443 12.32 20.73 0.94
C MET A 443 13.72 20.55 0.33
N ILE A 444 14.07 21.32 -0.70
CA ILE A 444 15.37 21.18 -1.37
C ILE A 444 16.51 21.54 -0.41
N VAL A 445 16.37 22.61 0.37
CA VAL A 445 17.39 23.02 1.35
C VAL A 445 17.58 21.95 2.43
N HIS A 446 16.51 21.31 2.88
CA HIS A 446 16.59 20.26 3.90
C HIS A 446 17.28 18.98 3.37
N TYR A 447 16.93 18.52 2.16
CA TYR A 447 17.52 17.29 1.59
C TYR A 447 18.92 17.52 0.99
N TRP A 448 19.17 18.71 0.42
CA TRP A 448 20.40 19.06 -0.27
C TRP A 448 20.84 20.49 0.09
N PRO A 449 21.46 20.69 1.27
CA PRO A 449 21.86 22.03 1.74
C PRO A 449 22.86 22.71 0.78
N GLN A 450 23.68 21.94 0.05
CA GLN A 450 24.64 22.45 -0.93
C GLN A 450 23.99 23.23 -2.09
N LEU A 451 22.70 22.99 -2.38
CA LEU A 451 21.99 23.62 -3.48
C LEU A 451 21.33 24.96 -3.10
N GLU A 452 21.32 25.34 -1.81
CA GLU A 452 20.70 26.56 -1.27
C GLU A 452 20.82 27.81 -2.16
N PRO A 453 22.03 28.21 -2.63
CA PRO A 453 22.20 29.42 -3.44
C PRO A 453 21.58 29.35 -4.84
N MET A 454 21.31 28.15 -5.38
CA MET A 454 20.70 27.96 -6.69
C MET A 454 19.21 27.60 -6.63
N VAL A 455 18.67 27.27 -5.46
CA VAL A 455 17.26 26.81 -5.33
C VAL A 455 16.29 27.82 -5.92
N GLY A 456 16.51 29.12 -5.70
CA GLY A 456 15.66 30.17 -6.29
C GLY A 456 15.56 30.06 -7.81
N ARG A 457 16.71 29.95 -8.50
CA ARG A 457 16.79 29.84 -9.97
C ARG A 457 16.20 28.53 -10.47
N LEU A 458 16.44 27.41 -9.77
CA LEU A 458 15.88 26.10 -10.12
C LEU A 458 14.35 26.10 -10.01
N LEU A 459 13.80 26.77 -9.01
CA LEU A 459 12.35 26.91 -8.83
C LEU A 459 11.73 27.84 -9.88
N ASP A 460 12.39 28.96 -10.23
CA ASP A 460 11.95 29.81 -11.34
C ASP A 460 11.89 29.01 -12.65
N LEU A 461 12.93 28.21 -12.91
CA LEU A 461 13.01 27.34 -14.08
C LEU A 461 11.87 26.30 -14.07
N HIS A 462 11.60 25.65 -12.94
CA HIS A 462 10.50 24.71 -12.79
C HIS A 462 9.12 25.37 -13.03
N CYS A 463 8.90 26.57 -12.49
CA CYS A 463 7.68 27.34 -12.69
C CYS A 463 7.48 27.72 -14.17
N CYS A 464 8.50 28.28 -14.82
CA CYS A 464 8.44 28.66 -16.23
C CYS A 464 8.14 27.47 -17.16
N LEU A 465 8.65 26.27 -16.84
CA LEU A 465 8.38 25.07 -17.63
C LEU A 465 6.95 24.54 -17.48
N ARG A 466 6.31 24.84 -16.35
CA ARG A 466 4.96 24.38 -16.02
C ARG A 466 3.86 25.31 -16.53
N GLU A 467 4.20 26.54 -16.92
CA GLU A 467 3.24 27.52 -17.42
C GLU A 467 2.41 26.99 -18.61
N PRO A 468 1.09 27.27 -18.65
CA PRO A 468 0.24 26.88 -19.76
C PRO A 468 0.70 27.60 -21.03
N GLY A 469 1.14 26.84 -22.04
CA GLY A 469 1.74 27.38 -23.27
C GLY A 469 3.21 26.97 -23.47
N SER A 470 3.83 26.28 -22.49
CA SER A 470 5.16 25.72 -22.70
C SER A 470 5.14 24.63 -23.80
N PRO A 471 6.20 24.53 -24.62
CA PRO A 471 6.28 23.52 -25.69
C PRO A 471 6.47 22.09 -25.14
N VAL A 472 6.64 21.94 -23.83
CA VAL A 472 6.79 20.65 -23.14
C VAL A 472 5.40 20.02 -23.03
N ARG A 473 5.10 19.07 -23.92
CA ARG A 473 3.80 18.36 -23.94
C ARG A 473 3.55 17.50 -22.70
N ARG A 474 4.60 17.13 -21.96
CA ARG A 474 4.49 16.34 -20.72
C ARG A 474 4.29 17.29 -19.53
N ALA A 475 3.38 16.95 -18.63
CA ALA A 475 3.25 17.65 -17.35
C ALA A 475 4.54 17.51 -16.54
N VAL A 476 5.25 18.62 -16.34
CA VAL A 476 6.45 18.69 -15.53
C VAL A 476 6.07 18.51 -14.06
N SER A 477 6.64 17.51 -13.40
CA SER A 477 6.28 17.10 -12.04
C SER A 477 7.38 17.41 -11.03
N GLN A 478 7.07 17.32 -9.73
CA GLN A 478 8.08 17.42 -8.67
C GLN A 478 9.16 16.36 -8.78
N ARG A 479 8.82 15.17 -9.31
CA ARG A 479 9.80 14.09 -9.51
C ARG A 479 10.91 14.53 -10.45
N ASP A 480 10.59 15.33 -11.46
CA ASP A 480 11.57 15.84 -12.42
C ASP A 480 12.50 16.88 -11.77
N LEU A 481 11.99 17.71 -10.85
CA LEU A 481 12.79 18.63 -10.05
C LEU A 481 13.72 17.89 -9.08
N LEU A 482 13.19 16.92 -8.32
CA LEU A 482 13.98 16.08 -7.40
C LEU A 482 15.05 15.29 -8.15
N LYS A 483 14.73 14.82 -9.35
CA LYS A 483 15.67 14.15 -10.26
C LYS A 483 16.82 15.07 -10.64
N LEU A 484 16.54 16.32 -11.05
CA LEU A 484 17.60 17.29 -11.34
C LEU A 484 18.46 17.55 -10.09
N CYS A 485 17.84 17.79 -8.92
CA CYS A 485 18.59 18.01 -7.68
C CYS A 485 19.53 16.82 -7.35
N ARG A 486 19.06 15.57 -7.50
CA ARG A 486 19.89 14.38 -7.30
C ARG A 486 21.08 14.33 -8.25
N ARG A 487 20.88 14.64 -9.54
CA ARG A 487 21.96 14.68 -10.54
C ARG A 487 23.04 15.69 -10.17
N LEU A 488 22.63 16.90 -9.76
CA LEU A 488 23.57 17.97 -9.42
C LEU A 488 24.49 17.59 -8.24
N VAL A 489 23.96 16.89 -7.23
CA VAL A 489 24.75 16.49 -6.06
C VAL A 489 25.72 15.36 -6.39
N LEU A 490 25.32 14.36 -7.17
CA LEU A 490 26.16 13.22 -7.53
C LEU A 490 27.42 13.62 -8.35
N HIS A 491 27.34 14.71 -9.10
CA HIS A 491 28.47 15.21 -9.89
C HIS A 491 29.44 16.12 -9.12
N GLY A 492 29.30 16.25 -7.79
CA GLY A 492 30.20 17.05 -6.96
C GLY A 492 30.03 18.54 -7.23
N PHE A 493 28.86 19.08 -6.86
CA PHE A 493 28.51 20.48 -7.09
C PHE A 493 29.54 21.43 -6.46
N SER A 494 30.29 22.16 -7.31
CA SER A 494 31.10 23.32 -6.90
C SER A 494 30.45 24.58 -7.45
N LEU A 495 30.22 25.57 -6.58
CA LEU A 495 29.71 26.89 -6.96
C LEU A 495 30.74 27.73 -7.73
N GLU A 496 32.01 27.32 -7.66
CA GLU A 496 33.14 28.05 -8.21
C GLU A 496 33.46 27.52 -9.61
N GLY A 497 32.82 28.10 -10.63
CA GLY A 497 33.22 27.90 -12.02
C GLY A 497 32.12 28.13 -13.06
N ALA A 498 32.48 28.80 -14.15
CA ALA A 498 31.61 28.93 -15.33
C ALA A 498 31.22 27.56 -15.93
N ASP A 499 32.02 26.53 -15.68
CA ASP A 499 31.76 25.16 -16.16
C ASP A 499 30.69 24.44 -15.34
N ALA A 500 30.50 24.79 -14.07
CA ALA A 500 29.40 24.28 -13.26
C ALA A 500 28.04 24.74 -13.81
N ALA A 501 27.92 26.02 -14.18
CA ALA A 501 26.70 26.55 -14.80
C ALA A 501 26.37 25.86 -16.13
N LYS A 502 27.39 25.52 -16.95
CA LYS A 502 27.20 24.76 -18.20
C LYS A 502 26.74 23.33 -17.92
N ALA A 503 27.32 22.65 -16.93
CA ALA A 503 26.92 21.30 -16.55
C ALA A 503 25.47 21.26 -16.02
N VAL A 504 25.11 22.19 -15.12
CA VAL A 504 23.75 22.36 -14.59
C VAL A 504 22.75 22.61 -15.72
N PHE A 505 23.12 23.46 -16.68
CA PHE A 505 22.29 23.74 -17.84
C PHE A 505 22.07 22.49 -18.68
N GLN A 506 23.12 21.74 -19.01
CA GLN A 506 22.98 20.53 -19.80
C GLN A 506 22.14 19.45 -19.08
N ASP A 507 22.27 19.29 -17.76
CA ASP A 507 21.41 18.37 -16.99
C ASP A 507 19.95 18.81 -16.95
N THR A 508 19.72 20.13 -16.86
CA THR A 508 18.38 20.72 -16.96
C THR A 508 17.77 20.43 -18.33
N MET A 509 18.55 20.56 -19.40
CA MET A 509 18.10 20.25 -20.76
C MET A 509 17.74 18.78 -20.93
N ASP A 510 18.56 17.88 -20.38
CA ASP A 510 18.33 16.44 -20.42
C ASP A 510 17.07 16.03 -19.64
N CYS A 511 16.82 16.63 -18.48
CA CYS A 511 15.67 16.29 -17.64
C CYS A 511 14.35 16.85 -18.18
N PHE A 512 14.33 18.10 -18.65
CA PHE A 512 13.08 18.82 -18.95
C PHE A 512 12.80 19.02 -20.45
N CYS A 513 13.84 19.26 -21.25
CA CYS A 513 13.68 19.89 -22.55
C CYS A 513 13.78 18.90 -23.72
N GLN A 514 14.39 17.74 -23.50
CA GLN A 514 14.66 16.76 -24.55
C GLN A 514 13.39 16.12 -25.15
N ASN A 515 12.26 16.19 -24.44
CA ASN A 515 10.95 15.73 -24.96
C ASN A 515 10.30 16.71 -25.95
N VAL A 516 10.83 17.94 -26.12
CA VAL A 516 10.27 18.93 -27.05
C VAL A 516 10.66 18.55 -28.48
N ARG A 517 9.73 18.00 -29.27
CA ARG A 517 10.00 17.52 -30.65
C ARG A 517 10.49 18.62 -31.60
N ASP A 518 9.93 19.82 -31.49
CA ASP A 518 10.24 20.95 -32.36
C ASP A 518 11.58 21.60 -31.97
N SER A 519 12.54 21.59 -32.89
CA SER A 519 13.90 22.11 -32.68
C SER A 519 13.91 23.60 -32.37
N ALA A 520 13.09 24.40 -33.06
CA ALA A 520 13.05 25.86 -32.86
C ALA A 520 12.52 26.22 -31.46
N LYS A 521 11.42 25.55 -31.05
CA LYS A 521 10.85 25.73 -29.71
C LYS A 521 11.79 25.23 -28.61
N ARG A 522 12.52 24.14 -28.87
CA ARG A 522 13.55 23.63 -27.93
C ARG A 522 14.69 24.63 -27.75
N GLN A 523 15.17 25.24 -28.82
CA GLN A 523 16.21 26.28 -28.74
C GLN A 523 15.72 27.55 -28.03
N ALA A 524 14.50 28.01 -28.31
CA ALA A 524 13.93 29.16 -27.60
C ALA A 524 13.79 28.89 -26.09
N LEU A 525 13.38 27.69 -25.71
CA LEU A 525 13.30 27.27 -24.31
C LEU A 525 14.69 27.13 -23.69
N ALA A 526 15.67 26.60 -24.42
CA ALA A 526 17.06 26.53 -23.99
C ALA A 526 17.65 27.92 -23.69
N GLN A 527 17.33 28.94 -24.50
CA GLN A 527 17.76 30.32 -24.23
C GLN A 527 17.13 30.87 -22.94
N LYS A 528 15.84 30.60 -22.69
CA LYS A 528 15.16 31.00 -21.45
C LYS A 528 15.77 30.32 -20.23
N CYS A 529 16.00 29.00 -20.28
CA CYS A 529 16.64 28.24 -19.21
C CYS A 529 18.08 28.70 -18.97
N GLY A 530 18.84 28.97 -20.04
CA GLY A 530 20.20 29.49 -19.95
C GLY A 530 20.25 30.85 -19.25
N ALA A 531 19.34 31.76 -19.61
CA ALA A 531 19.25 33.07 -18.96
C ALA A 531 18.99 32.98 -17.45
N LEU A 532 18.09 32.08 -17.02
CA LEU A 532 17.80 31.85 -15.60
C LEU A 532 18.99 31.25 -14.82
N LEU A 533 19.87 30.51 -15.50
CA LEU A 533 21.09 29.95 -14.89
C LEU A 533 22.30 30.89 -14.96
N GLY A 534 22.16 32.06 -15.60
CA GLY A 534 23.24 33.05 -15.75
C GLY A 534 24.15 32.81 -16.97
N LEU A 535 23.70 32.04 -17.96
CA LEU A 535 24.42 31.84 -19.23
C LEU A 535 23.97 32.86 -20.29
N THR A 536 24.89 33.25 -21.17
CA THR A 536 24.55 34.10 -22.31
C THR A 536 23.77 33.33 -23.37
N LYS A 537 22.97 34.05 -24.19
CA LYS A 537 22.21 33.43 -25.29
C LYS A 537 23.10 32.64 -26.26
N SER A 538 24.30 33.15 -26.55
CA SER A 538 25.27 32.50 -27.42
C SER A 538 25.84 31.21 -26.82
N GLN A 539 26.14 31.20 -25.51
CA GLN A 539 26.60 29.99 -24.82
C GLN A 539 25.52 28.90 -24.76
N ALA A 540 24.27 29.27 -24.45
CA ALA A 540 23.15 28.33 -24.43
C ALA A 540 22.90 27.70 -25.82
N LEU A 541 22.93 28.51 -26.88
CA LEU A 541 22.81 28.04 -28.25
C LEU A 541 23.97 27.12 -28.65
N PHE A 542 25.20 27.51 -28.35
CA PHE A 542 26.40 26.71 -28.65
C PHE A 542 26.32 25.31 -28.03
N LEU A 543 25.89 25.20 -26.76
CA LEU A 543 25.74 23.92 -26.08
C LEU A 543 24.68 23.03 -26.73
N CYS A 544 23.63 23.60 -27.30
CA CYS A 544 22.58 22.85 -28.00
C CYS A 544 22.96 22.48 -29.45
N THR A 545 23.66 23.35 -30.19
CA THR A 545 23.86 23.22 -31.65
C THR A 545 25.27 22.89 -32.11
N MET A 546 26.29 23.12 -31.29
CA MET A 546 27.70 22.96 -31.70
C MET A 546 28.51 22.04 -30.78
N ASN A 547 28.08 21.81 -29.54
CA ASN A 547 28.80 20.93 -28.62
C ASN A 547 28.94 19.50 -29.16
N LYS A 548 30.16 18.96 -29.12
CA LYS A 548 30.51 17.59 -29.52
C LYS A 548 31.29 16.94 -28.37
N PRO A 549 30.69 15.99 -27.63
CA PRO A 549 31.38 15.36 -26.50
C PRO A 549 32.46 14.37 -26.97
N GLU A 550 33.52 14.26 -26.18
CA GLU A 550 34.62 13.32 -26.39
C GLU A 550 34.44 12.05 -25.53
N ILE A 551 34.88 10.90 -26.04
CA ILE A 551 34.91 9.64 -25.30
C ILE A 551 36.38 9.31 -25.01
N LYS A 552 36.73 9.16 -23.73
CA LYS A 552 38.06 8.77 -23.27
C LYS A 552 37.95 7.49 -22.46
N GLU A 553 38.60 6.43 -22.94
CA GLU A 553 38.62 5.14 -22.27
C GLU A 553 39.84 5.03 -21.35
N ALA A 554 39.61 4.71 -20.08
CA ALA A 554 40.64 4.27 -19.14
C ALA A 554 40.42 2.81 -18.74
N VAL A 555 41.42 2.22 -18.08
CA VAL A 555 41.42 0.80 -17.69
C VAL A 555 40.28 0.47 -16.71
N SER A 556 39.95 1.39 -15.81
CA SER A 556 38.93 1.21 -14.76
C SER A 556 37.67 2.06 -14.94
N SER A 557 37.68 3.04 -15.84
CA SER A 557 36.57 3.96 -16.06
C SER A 557 36.50 4.45 -17.49
N VAL A 558 35.31 4.75 -17.99
CA VAL A 558 35.11 5.42 -19.28
C VAL A 558 34.54 6.81 -19.03
N LYS A 559 35.19 7.84 -19.56
CA LYS A 559 34.68 9.21 -19.55
C LYS A 559 33.97 9.51 -20.87
N VAL A 560 32.68 9.79 -20.80
CA VAL A 560 31.85 10.18 -21.94
C VAL A 560 31.40 11.62 -21.69
N GLY A 561 32.00 12.56 -22.42
CA GLY A 561 31.76 13.99 -22.23
C GLY A 561 32.00 14.42 -20.79
N ARG A 562 30.93 14.86 -20.11
CA ARG A 562 30.97 15.27 -18.69
C ARG A 562 30.81 14.15 -17.66
N VAL A 563 30.45 12.93 -18.08
CA VAL A 563 30.15 11.82 -17.15
C VAL A 563 31.27 10.79 -17.15
N VAL A 564 31.58 10.25 -15.97
CA VAL A 564 32.54 9.15 -15.80
C VAL A 564 31.79 7.92 -15.31
N LEU A 565 31.90 6.81 -16.04
CA LEU A 565 31.29 5.53 -15.70
C LEU A 565 32.35 4.50 -15.31
N PRO A 566 32.10 3.66 -14.29
CA PRO A 566 32.99 2.56 -13.97
C PRO A 566 32.97 1.50 -15.09
N ARG A 567 34.14 0.97 -15.42
CA ARG A 567 34.29 -0.11 -16.42
C ARG A 567 34.42 -1.44 -15.69
N ARG A 568 33.55 -2.40 -16.02
CA ARG A 568 33.65 -3.76 -15.47
C ARG A 568 34.76 -4.51 -16.20
N LYS A 569 35.68 -5.13 -15.46
CA LYS A 569 36.69 -6.02 -16.06
C LYS A 569 35.97 -7.19 -16.72
N VAL A 570 36.11 -7.31 -18.04
CA VAL A 570 35.62 -8.47 -18.78
C VAL A 570 36.40 -9.67 -18.27
N LYS A 571 35.73 -10.63 -17.62
CA LYS A 571 36.35 -11.93 -17.34
C LYS A 571 36.61 -12.57 -18.71
N ALA A 572 37.88 -12.72 -19.06
CA ALA A 572 38.30 -13.51 -20.20
C ALA A 572 37.95 -14.98 -19.92
N THR A 573 36.71 -15.37 -20.13
CA THR A 573 36.34 -16.78 -20.27
C THR A 573 36.84 -17.22 -21.64
N GLY A 574 37.84 -18.11 -21.61
CA GLY A 574 38.56 -18.57 -22.78
C GLY A 574 37.64 -19.22 -23.80
N SER A 575 37.55 -18.58 -24.96
CA SER A 575 37.44 -19.22 -26.26
C SER A 575 37.70 -18.16 -27.32
N SER A 576 38.83 -18.32 -28.01
CA SER A 576 39.13 -17.83 -29.36
C SER A 576 38.73 -16.38 -29.71
N SER A 577 39.76 -15.53 -29.85
CA SER A 577 39.95 -14.65 -31.02
C SER A 577 38.69 -14.27 -31.80
N ALA A 578 37.77 -13.57 -31.16
CA ALA A 578 36.97 -12.57 -31.82
C ALA A 578 37.58 -11.25 -31.39
N THR A 579 38.46 -10.69 -32.23
CA THR A 579 38.38 -9.27 -32.53
C THR A 579 36.91 -9.00 -32.81
N VAL A 580 36.14 -8.68 -31.77
CA VAL A 580 34.79 -8.17 -31.90
C VAL A 580 35.01 -6.95 -32.76
N ASN A 581 34.66 -7.08 -34.06
CA ASN A 581 34.68 -6.01 -35.02
C ASN A 581 34.29 -4.76 -34.26
N ALA A 582 35.22 -3.81 -34.12
CA ALA A 582 34.91 -2.51 -33.57
C ALA A 582 33.73 -2.03 -34.40
N SER A 583 32.53 -2.23 -33.88
CA SER A 583 31.29 -2.10 -34.63
C SER A 583 31.35 -0.73 -35.25
N ALA A 584 31.13 -0.61 -36.56
CA ALA A 584 31.24 0.61 -37.34
C ALA A 584 30.27 1.69 -36.83
N PHE A 585 30.53 2.19 -35.63
CA PHE A 585 29.76 3.19 -34.94
C PHE A 585 30.33 4.52 -35.41
N ALA A 586 29.64 5.12 -36.38
CA ALA A 586 30.00 6.44 -36.84
C ALA A 586 29.79 7.44 -35.70
N GLY A 587 30.88 7.99 -35.16
CA GLY A 587 30.92 9.01 -34.11
C GLY A 587 30.42 10.37 -34.60
N THR A 588 29.20 10.42 -35.14
CA THR A 588 28.53 11.66 -35.50
C THR A 588 28.23 12.47 -34.23
N ARG A 589 28.14 13.79 -34.37
CA ARG A 589 27.81 14.67 -33.25
C ARG A 589 26.53 14.24 -32.53
N HIS A 590 25.47 13.92 -33.28
CA HIS A 590 24.19 13.49 -32.72
C HIS A 590 24.30 12.18 -31.92
N ALA A 591 25.07 11.22 -32.44
CA ALA A 591 25.30 9.95 -31.76
C ALA A 591 26.10 10.15 -30.45
N LEU A 592 27.16 10.96 -30.47
CA LEU A 592 27.98 11.25 -29.30
C LEU A 592 27.21 11.99 -28.19
N VAL A 593 26.37 12.97 -28.56
CA VAL A 593 25.48 13.66 -27.61
C VAL A 593 24.48 12.67 -27.00
N LEU A 594 23.93 11.75 -27.79
CA LEU A 594 23.02 10.72 -27.28
C LEU A 594 23.72 9.75 -26.31
N ILE A 595 24.97 9.34 -26.61
CA ILE A 595 25.76 8.50 -25.69
C ILE A 595 26.02 9.25 -24.39
N GLU A 596 26.38 10.53 -24.43
CA GLU A 596 26.59 11.34 -23.22
C GLU A 596 25.32 11.41 -22.36
N GLN A 597 24.15 11.63 -22.98
CA GLN A 597 22.87 11.65 -22.29
C GLN A 597 22.52 10.29 -21.67
N LEU A 598 22.77 9.20 -22.40
CA LEU A 598 22.58 7.84 -21.89
C LEU A 598 23.55 7.54 -20.75
N ALA A 599 24.81 7.95 -20.87
CA ALA A 599 25.81 7.79 -19.82
C ALA A 599 25.41 8.55 -18.54
N ALA A 600 24.89 9.78 -18.68
CA ALA A 600 24.36 10.54 -17.55
C ALA A 600 23.19 9.83 -16.86
N ALA A 601 22.26 9.26 -17.64
CA ALA A 601 21.14 8.52 -17.08
C ALA A 601 21.58 7.22 -16.38
N VAL A 602 22.53 6.48 -16.96
CA VAL A 602 23.11 5.26 -16.35
C VAL A 602 23.85 5.58 -15.07
N ALA A 603 24.64 6.66 -15.03
CA ALA A 603 25.36 7.11 -13.83
C ALA A 603 24.40 7.45 -12.67
N ASN A 604 23.19 7.90 -12.99
CA ASN A 604 22.17 8.27 -12.02
C ASN A 604 21.13 7.16 -11.77
N GLU A 605 21.33 5.95 -12.32
CA GLU A 605 20.44 4.79 -12.19
C GLU A 605 19.00 5.06 -12.65
N GLU A 606 18.86 5.79 -13.76
CA GLU A 606 17.55 6.25 -14.23
C GLU A 606 17.01 5.39 -15.39
N PRO A 607 15.71 5.07 -15.39
CA PRO A 607 15.09 4.44 -16.55
C PRO A 607 14.99 5.43 -17.72
N VAL A 608 15.39 5.00 -18.92
CA VAL A 608 15.39 5.81 -20.14
C VAL A 608 14.49 5.19 -21.20
N LEU A 609 13.65 6.03 -21.82
CA LEU A 609 12.87 5.67 -23.01
C LEU A 609 13.38 6.50 -24.19
N LEU A 610 13.90 5.83 -25.22
CA LEU A 610 14.34 6.47 -26.47
C LEU A 610 13.24 6.38 -27.53
N VAL A 611 12.75 7.53 -28.00
CA VAL A 611 11.68 7.61 -29.01
C VAL A 611 12.21 8.26 -30.29
N GLY A 612 11.80 7.74 -31.43
CA GLY A 612 11.95 8.36 -32.75
C GLY A 612 11.85 7.31 -33.86
N GLU A 613 12.11 7.70 -35.10
CA GLU A 613 12.07 6.80 -36.26
C GLU A 613 13.00 5.58 -36.12
N THR A 614 12.62 4.48 -36.75
CA THR A 614 13.44 3.27 -36.81
C THR A 614 14.69 3.52 -37.66
N GLY A 615 15.78 2.79 -37.39
CA GLY A 615 17.02 2.89 -38.18
C GLY A 615 17.97 4.04 -37.82
N VAL A 616 17.58 5.02 -37.00
CA VAL A 616 18.45 6.16 -36.61
C VAL A 616 19.57 5.82 -35.61
N GLY A 617 19.86 4.54 -35.39
CA GLY A 617 20.97 4.10 -34.52
C GLY A 617 20.68 4.09 -33.02
N LYS A 618 19.41 4.20 -32.57
CA LYS A 618 19.04 4.13 -31.13
C LYS A 618 19.59 2.87 -30.44
N THR A 619 19.27 1.70 -30.98
CA THR A 619 19.71 0.40 -30.43
C THR A 619 21.23 0.26 -30.51
N ALA A 620 21.85 0.71 -31.61
CA ALA A 620 23.30 0.67 -31.79
C ALA A 620 24.02 1.54 -30.75
N THR A 621 23.43 2.66 -30.35
CA THR A 621 24.01 3.58 -29.35
C THR A 621 24.02 2.94 -27.95
N VAL A 622 22.94 2.24 -27.58
CA VAL A 622 22.85 1.49 -26.32
C VAL A 622 23.84 0.33 -26.30
N GLN A 623 23.92 -0.44 -27.40
CA GLN A 623 24.90 -1.52 -27.56
C GLN A 623 26.34 -1.00 -27.44
N HIS A 624 26.65 0.14 -28.05
CA HIS A 624 27.97 0.74 -27.99
C HIS A 624 28.33 1.19 -26.57
N LEU A 625 27.41 1.84 -25.83
CA LEU A 625 27.65 2.22 -24.43
C LEU A 625 27.86 1.00 -23.50
N ALA A 626 27.11 -0.08 -23.73
CA ALA A 626 27.29 -1.33 -22.98
C ALA A 626 28.67 -1.96 -23.23
N LEU A 627 29.11 -1.96 -24.49
CA LEU A 627 30.45 -2.42 -24.89
C LEU A 627 31.56 -1.58 -24.24
N LEU A 628 31.43 -0.25 -24.24
CA LEU A 628 32.39 0.67 -23.61
C LEU A 628 32.51 0.40 -22.10
N THR A 629 31.39 0.20 -21.41
CA THR A 629 31.37 -0.04 -19.96
C THR A 629 31.71 -1.49 -19.57
N GLY A 630 31.71 -2.42 -20.53
CA GLY A 630 31.95 -3.85 -20.30
C GLY A 630 30.78 -4.57 -19.60
N ASN A 631 29.57 -4.01 -19.67
CA ASN A 631 28.38 -4.60 -19.07
C ASN A 631 27.63 -5.48 -20.07
N PRO A 632 27.10 -6.66 -19.66
CA PRO A 632 26.28 -7.49 -20.53
C PRO A 632 24.94 -6.79 -20.82
N LEU A 633 24.56 -6.72 -22.10
CA LEU A 633 23.29 -6.16 -22.54
C LEU A 633 22.33 -7.28 -22.92
N VAL A 634 21.17 -7.33 -22.26
CA VAL A 634 20.06 -8.21 -22.63
C VAL A 634 19.06 -7.41 -23.45
N VAL A 635 18.75 -7.88 -24.67
CA VAL A 635 17.78 -7.24 -25.56
C VAL A 635 16.52 -8.09 -25.60
N LEU A 636 15.42 -7.51 -25.15
CA LEU A 636 14.08 -8.12 -25.21
C LEU A 636 13.24 -7.36 -26.24
N ASN A 637 12.79 -8.06 -27.28
CA ASN A 637 11.94 -7.48 -28.31
C ASN A 637 10.48 -7.53 -27.84
N MET A 638 9.92 -6.38 -27.51
CA MET A 638 8.53 -6.26 -27.09
C MET A 638 7.60 -6.13 -28.30
N SER A 639 6.48 -6.84 -28.28
CA SER A 639 5.40 -6.76 -29.27
C SER A 639 4.06 -6.45 -28.59
N GLN A 640 3.00 -6.19 -29.36
CA GLN A 640 1.65 -6.02 -28.79
C GLN A 640 1.10 -7.28 -28.12
N GLN A 641 1.66 -8.46 -28.45
CA GLN A 641 1.29 -9.74 -27.85
C GLN A 641 2.17 -10.12 -26.66
N SER A 642 3.13 -9.26 -26.29
CA SER A 642 4.04 -9.55 -25.20
C SER A 642 3.32 -9.40 -23.87
N ASP A 643 3.22 -10.51 -23.14
CA ASP A 643 2.56 -10.58 -21.84
C ASP A 643 3.55 -10.37 -20.69
N SER A 644 3.02 -10.08 -19.50
CA SER A 644 3.83 -9.98 -18.28
C SER A 644 4.65 -11.25 -17.99
N SER A 645 4.17 -12.42 -18.44
CA SER A 645 4.87 -13.71 -18.35
C SER A 645 6.13 -13.78 -19.21
N ASP A 646 6.25 -12.99 -20.28
CA ASP A 646 7.46 -12.96 -21.10
C ASP A 646 8.61 -12.25 -20.39
N LEU A 647 8.29 -11.33 -19.48
CA LEU A 647 9.26 -10.56 -18.70
C LEU A 647 9.63 -11.25 -17.38
N LEU A 648 8.63 -11.80 -16.68
CA LEU A 648 8.81 -12.38 -15.35
C LEU A 648 9.02 -13.90 -15.37
N GLY A 649 8.70 -14.54 -16.49
CA GLY A 649 8.55 -15.99 -16.60
C GLY A 649 7.14 -16.45 -16.23
N GLY A 650 6.66 -17.48 -16.91
CA GLY A 650 5.37 -18.10 -16.61
C GLY A 650 5.24 -19.48 -17.22
N PHE A 651 4.37 -20.31 -16.63
CA PHE A 651 4.06 -21.62 -17.17
C PHE A 651 3.05 -21.47 -18.30
N LYS A 652 3.49 -21.77 -19.53
CA LYS A 652 2.61 -21.86 -20.68
C LYS A 652 2.23 -23.33 -20.89
N PRO A 653 0.95 -23.65 -21.15
CA PRO A 653 0.59 -25.00 -21.55
C PRO A 653 1.34 -25.32 -22.86
N VAL A 654 2.28 -26.26 -22.79
CA VAL A 654 3.03 -26.69 -23.96
C VAL A 654 2.20 -27.78 -24.64
N ASP A 655 1.80 -27.53 -25.89
CA ASP A 655 1.23 -28.61 -26.71
C ASP A 655 2.31 -29.68 -26.89
N ILE A 656 1.96 -30.94 -26.63
CA ILE A 656 2.86 -32.10 -26.81
C ILE A 656 3.49 -32.08 -28.22
N LYS A 657 2.78 -31.55 -29.22
CA LYS A 657 3.29 -31.35 -30.57
C LYS A 657 4.58 -30.51 -30.62
N LEU A 658 4.69 -29.46 -29.80
CA LEU A 658 5.87 -28.60 -29.74
C LEU A 658 7.06 -29.29 -29.06
N LEU A 659 6.80 -30.15 -28.08
CA LEU A 659 7.83 -30.98 -27.44
C LEU A 659 8.37 -32.05 -28.39
N LEU A 660 7.50 -32.62 -29.23
CA LEU A 660 7.85 -33.71 -30.15
C LEU A 660 8.37 -33.22 -31.50
N ALA A 661 8.18 -31.96 -31.86
CA ALA A 661 8.69 -31.37 -33.10
C ALA A 661 10.22 -31.56 -33.28
N PRO A 662 11.09 -31.15 -32.33
CA PRO A 662 12.54 -31.32 -32.47
C PRO A 662 12.94 -32.80 -32.56
N LEU A 663 12.28 -33.67 -31.78
CA LEU A 663 12.54 -35.12 -31.82
C LEU A 663 12.18 -35.74 -33.17
N ARG A 664 11.10 -35.27 -33.81
CA ARG A 664 10.72 -35.67 -35.16
C ARG A 664 11.74 -35.17 -36.19
N GLU A 665 12.14 -33.90 -36.12
CA GLU A 665 13.12 -33.30 -37.03
C GLU A 665 14.46 -34.03 -36.96
N GLU A 666 14.97 -34.29 -35.75
CA GLU A 666 16.20 -35.09 -35.55
C GLU A 666 16.06 -36.50 -36.13
N PHE A 667 14.93 -37.16 -35.91
CA PHE A 667 14.69 -38.49 -36.50
C PHE A 667 14.64 -38.45 -38.03
N GLU A 668 13.98 -37.47 -38.64
CA GLU A 668 13.90 -37.35 -40.10
C GLU A 668 15.29 -37.10 -40.71
N VAL A 669 16.12 -36.27 -40.07
CA VAL A 669 17.52 -36.04 -40.47
C VAL A 669 18.31 -37.35 -40.39
N LEU A 670 18.24 -38.07 -39.26
CA LEU A 670 18.95 -39.34 -39.08
C LEU A 670 18.45 -40.46 -40.01
N PHE A 671 17.14 -40.50 -40.26
CA PHE A 671 16.52 -41.47 -41.15
C PHE A 671 16.93 -41.23 -42.61
N CYS A 672 16.94 -39.98 -43.06
CA CYS A 672 17.40 -39.64 -44.41
C CYS A 672 18.91 -39.84 -44.60
N ALA A 673 19.70 -39.75 -43.53
CA ALA A 673 21.13 -40.08 -43.57
C ALA A 673 21.40 -41.60 -43.67
N THR A 674 20.50 -42.44 -43.12
CA THR A 674 20.68 -43.90 -43.07
C THR A 674 19.96 -44.65 -44.19
N PHE A 675 18.84 -44.11 -44.68
CA PHE A 675 18.00 -44.72 -45.71
C PHE A 675 17.74 -43.76 -46.88
N SER A 676 17.56 -44.31 -48.07
CA SER A 676 17.20 -43.52 -49.25
C SER A 676 15.81 -42.88 -49.07
N GLN A 677 15.74 -41.55 -49.21
CA GLN A 677 14.51 -40.76 -49.10
C GLN A 677 13.49 -41.12 -50.19
N ALA A 678 13.96 -41.36 -51.43
CA ALA A 678 13.09 -41.64 -52.58
C ALA A 678 12.32 -42.96 -52.42
N GLN A 679 12.96 -44.02 -51.92
CA GLN A 679 12.31 -45.32 -51.71
C GLN A 679 11.34 -45.32 -50.51
N ASN A 680 11.60 -44.48 -49.51
CA ASN A 680 10.85 -44.45 -48.26
C ASN A 680 9.91 -43.24 -48.13
N ALA A 681 9.58 -42.56 -49.23
CA ALA A 681 8.72 -41.37 -49.24
C ALA A 681 7.34 -41.62 -48.61
N LYS A 682 6.73 -42.79 -48.83
CA LYS A 682 5.45 -43.18 -48.22
C LYS A 682 5.52 -43.29 -46.69
N PHE A 683 6.65 -43.78 -46.16
CA PHE A 683 6.88 -43.92 -44.72
C PHE A 683 7.07 -42.55 -44.06
N LEU A 684 7.87 -41.66 -44.64
CA LEU A 684 8.04 -40.29 -44.18
C LEU A 684 6.73 -39.48 -44.25
N CYS A 685 5.94 -39.69 -45.30
CA CYS A 685 4.60 -39.09 -45.42
C CYS A 685 3.67 -39.57 -44.29
N HIS A 686 3.70 -40.87 -43.96
CA HIS A 686 2.91 -41.43 -42.87
C HIS A 686 3.32 -40.86 -41.50
N ILE A 687 4.62 -40.73 -41.23
CA ILE A 687 5.15 -40.05 -40.02
C ILE A 687 4.62 -38.61 -39.93
N THR A 688 4.66 -37.88 -41.05
CA THR A 688 4.15 -36.51 -41.15
C THR A 688 2.64 -36.45 -40.86
N THR A 689 1.89 -37.42 -41.35
CA THR A 689 0.42 -37.52 -41.15
C THR A 689 0.10 -37.86 -39.69
N CYS A 690 0.81 -38.82 -39.08
CA CYS A 690 0.63 -39.18 -37.67
C CYS A 690 0.98 -38.01 -36.73
N PHE A 691 2.05 -37.26 -37.04
CA PHE A 691 2.41 -36.06 -36.30
C PHE A 691 1.39 -34.92 -36.46
N ALA A 692 0.87 -34.72 -37.67
CA ALA A 692 -0.18 -33.74 -37.93
C ALA A 692 -1.50 -34.10 -37.21
N GLY A 693 -1.85 -35.38 -37.20
CA GLY A 693 -3.07 -35.94 -36.58
C GLY A 693 -2.99 -36.17 -35.07
N ARG A 694 -1.91 -35.76 -34.39
CA ARG A 694 -1.68 -35.95 -32.93
C ARG A 694 -1.74 -37.41 -32.46
N GLN A 695 -1.39 -38.37 -33.34
CA GLN A 695 -1.36 -39.81 -33.02
C GLN A 695 0.02 -40.22 -32.49
N TRP A 696 0.33 -39.82 -31.25
CA TRP A 696 1.68 -39.98 -30.67
C TRP A 696 2.13 -41.43 -30.53
N HIS A 697 1.25 -42.34 -30.12
CA HIS A 697 1.60 -43.75 -29.94
C HIS A 697 1.95 -44.44 -31.28
N ALA A 698 1.21 -44.13 -32.34
CA ALA A 698 1.51 -44.64 -33.68
C ALA A 698 2.83 -44.08 -34.22
N LEU A 699 3.08 -42.78 -34.00
CA LEU A 699 4.34 -42.13 -34.37
C LEU A 699 5.55 -42.81 -33.71
N PHE A 700 5.53 -43.02 -32.39
CA PHE A 700 6.63 -43.67 -31.68
C PHE A 700 6.81 -45.14 -32.10
N SER A 701 5.73 -45.86 -32.38
CA SER A 701 5.79 -47.22 -32.89
C SER A 701 6.51 -47.28 -34.24
N LEU A 702 6.19 -46.37 -35.17
CA LEU A 702 6.85 -46.27 -36.47
C LEU A 702 8.34 -45.93 -36.34
N MET A 703 8.68 -44.95 -35.50
CA MET A 703 10.07 -44.55 -35.25
C MET A 703 10.88 -45.71 -34.66
N SER A 704 10.33 -46.40 -33.64
CA SER A 704 11.00 -47.55 -33.01
C SER A 704 11.16 -48.74 -33.96
N HIS A 705 10.19 -48.99 -34.84
CA HIS A 705 10.29 -50.05 -35.83
C HIS A 705 11.49 -49.84 -36.78
N SER A 706 11.71 -48.60 -37.23
CA SER A 706 12.83 -48.27 -38.12
C SER A 706 14.20 -48.38 -37.44
N GLN A 707 14.26 -48.24 -36.11
CA GLN A 707 15.50 -48.24 -35.33
C GLN A 707 16.25 -49.57 -35.45
N LYS A 708 15.55 -50.72 -35.33
CA LYS A 708 16.19 -52.05 -35.42
C LYS A 708 16.87 -52.26 -36.77
N SER A 709 16.17 -51.89 -37.84
CA SER A 709 16.70 -51.96 -39.21
C SER A 709 17.87 -51.00 -39.41
N ALA A 710 17.81 -49.78 -38.85
CA ALA A 710 18.88 -48.80 -38.94
C ALA A 710 20.16 -49.31 -38.24
N VAL A 711 20.03 -49.85 -37.03
CA VAL A 711 21.15 -50.41 -36.26
C VAL A 711 21.78 -51.60 -36.97
N SER A 712 20.97 -52.51 -37.56
CA SER A 712 21.49 -53.64 -38.35
C SER A 712 22.27 -53.20 -39.59
N LYS A 713 21.85 -52.11 -40.26
CA LYS A 713 22.55 -51.53 -41.42
C LYS A 713 23.84 -50.82 -41.03
N LEU A 714 23.86 -50.12 -39.90
CA LEU A 714 25.05 -49.43 -39.41
C LEU A 714 26.10 -50.40 -38.88
N THR A 715 25.67 -51.46 -38.18
CA THR A 715 26.57 -52.53 -37.71
C THR A 715 27.14 -53.36 -38.86
N SER A 716 26.36 -53.64 -39.91
CA SER A 716 26.89 -54.32 -41.11
C SER A 716 27.83 -53.44 -41.95
N LYS A 717 27.67 -52.11 -41.93
CA LYS A 717 28.61 -51.17 -42.58
C LYS A 717 29.90 -50.93 -41.81
N ASN A 718 29.93 -51.16 -40.49
CA ASN A 718 31.11 -51.02 -39.63
C ASN A 718 31.92 -52.32 -39.47
N ILE A 719 31.59 -53.38 -40.21
CA ILE A 719 32.45 -54.55 -40.37
C ILE A 719 33.22 -54.36 -41.68
N TYR A 720 34.29 -53.56 -41.65
CA TYR A 720 35.50 -53.66 -42.48
C TYR A 720 36.52 -52.62 -42.00
#